data_AF-A0A7W7SXS9-F1
#
_entry.id   AF-A0A7W7SXS9-F1
#
_cell.length_a   1.000
_cell.length_b   1.000
_cell.length_c   1.000
_cell.angle_alpha   90.00
_cell.angle_beta   90.00
_cell.angle_gamma   90.00
#
_symmetry.space_group_name_H-M   'P 1'
#
loop_
_entity.id
_entity.type
_entity.pdbx_description
1 polymer ?
#
loop_
_entity_poly.entity_id
_entity_poly.type
_entity_poly.pdbx_seq_one_letter_code
_entity_poly.pdbx_strand_id
1 'polypeptide(L)'
;MKLYRLTKLRKLTKGYAAGAGVAVLALAATIFAVGATAQQPAIADGASWLWSRDTGEAAQVNAVSGVVGLRQPMIDAQGHRVRISQSDQYVILHDLDTGQVTSIDLARLGFSGSLELGVKEETALLLDKGMAVLVDRSRGIVRPVDPANLQATGEQLRLPSPLVGGGFDKSGQLWLSVPSQGTAVALRVHEGKLRVERTEAVTSPGRAQTLTVLDEGALIADRSGADTITIVGRKGTRQIKSPVSLTSAVVPDRTIGTTAVITVPAEQKVVTIGDVANGALVRTLPLPAKGDTTQPAVSFANRVYVPDQSAGVVRVFKTDGSPAGTINVGKPQTPVELEVREDFLFINAPDSETAVMVNGSGETSKVEKYDPKQTSPTPGPSAPATEQPTGQPTVAPPTAPVDPTPAPTTTPTQVPVQPQRPGPPVPVTALAGDGDVRLSWGRAKRGSAPVRNYTVVWEEGGGGQVRVDGDVLRTTIKGLDNGTTYRFRVFATNSVGAGPPALSQPVTPQASKPPATPAAPKATMELNDAGFPTGAIEVSWAAVAQAADYVVTPIRDGQAGSNPPQIVSDNSARFPGLTAGQTYTFTVTARNAAGRASAASPPSEPIRVHYAPAAPGGVSGQQTGPNTYLIKWSAAKTHGTAVTSYTVRDSRGAELAKVNASTLTATVTATGLTSVTVTAGSSDGDGPAGSGRIQTATTPQVRITSTSATQNSITVRFTVAGGGAPTCAILVDNQRRAESCTSPMTVRDLSPNTAYRVTVEATNFMGTDSAEREQRTQRVTYGAQVTCTDAPNNPQPNFCANGLPVYSDSNDNGAVRRRVGNGSRITLHCKVHGENQQAGPYNHYKEGDHWVELTDGGWMSWVWLRFDNGDNVEAIQNC
;
A
#
# COMPACT_ATOMS: atom_id res chain seq x y z
N MET A 1 33.97 -11.69 45.89
CA MET A 1 35.06 -12.51 46.47
C MET A 1 34.84 -13.97 46.07
N LYS A 2 35.86 -14.61 45.45
CA LYS A 2 36.02 -16.08 45.15
C LYS A 2 34.90 -16.76 44.32
N LEU A 3 35.00 -17.02 43.01
CA LEU A 3 35.99 -17.72 42.15
C LEU A 3 35.95 -19.25 42.30
N TYR A 4 35.59 -19.97 41.22
CA TYR A 4 35.99 -21.34 40.76
C TYR A 4 34.86 -21.96 39.91
N ARG A 5 35.04 -22.71 38.80
CA ARG A 5 36.21 -23.22 38.07
C ARG A 5 35.76 -23.70 36.67
N LEU A 6 36.65 -23.60 35.69
CA LEU A 6 36.58 -24.21 34.35
C LEU A 6 36.56 -25.75 34.37
N THR A 7 35.99 -26.39 33.33
CA THR A 7 36.66 -27.36 32.40
C THR A 7 35.68 -27.82 31.29
N LYS A 8 35.98 -27.60 30.00
CA LYS A 8 36.63 -28.51 29.00
C LYS A 8 35.80 -29.74 28.59
N LEU A 9 35.77 -30.29 27.36
CA LEU A 9 36.34 -30.02 26.02
C LEU A 9 35.99 -31.24 25.12
N ARG A 10 35.72 -31.08 23.81
CA ARG A 10 36.07 -31.96 22.65
C ARG A 10 35.22 -31.54 21.42
N LYS A 11 35.79 -30.93 20.35
CA LYS A 11 36.60 -31.48 19.21
C LYS A 11 35.82 -32.58 18.46
N LEU A 12 35.72 -32.67 17.13
CA LEU A 12 36.26 -32.11 15.87
C LEU A 12 35.25 -32.59 14.77
N THR A 13 35.10 -32.06 13.55
CA THR A 13 35.99 -32.22 12.37
C THR A 13 35.35 -31.52 11.15
N LYS A 14 36.19 -31.22 10.15
CA LYS A 14 36.01 -30.39 8.94
C LYS A 14 35.28 -31.07 7.76
N GLY A 15 34.76 -30.25 6.82
CA GLY A 15 35.04 -30.42 5.38
C GLY A 15 33.91 -30.17 4.36
N TYR A 16 34.07 -29.09 3.56
CA TYR A 16 33.69 -28.85 2.13
C TYR A 16 32.25 -29.17 1.62
N ALA A 17 31.61 -28.46 0.68
CA ALA A 17 31.75 -27.15 0.04
C ALA A 17 30.53 -26.96 -0.92
N ALA A 18 30.13 -25.69 -1.10
CA ALA A 18 29.50 -25.08 -2.28
C ALA A 18 28.11 -25.54 -2.79
N GLY A 19 27.18 -24.57 -2.89
CA GLY A 19 26.10 -24.60 -3.89
C GLY A 19 24.80 -23.84 -3.55
N ALA A 20 24.80 -22.52 -3.80
CA ALA A 20 23.65 -21.65 -4.13
C ALA A 20 22.43 -21.56 -3.18
N GLY A 21 22.29 -20.40 -2.53
CA GLY A 21 21.03 -19.93 -1.93
C GLY A 21 21.06 -18.42 -1.73
N VAL A 22 20.42 -17.68 -2.64
CA VAL A 22 20.17 -16.23 -2.50
C VAL A 22 19.23 -16.04 -1.31
N ALA A 23 19.75 -15.50 -0.21
CA ALA A 23 19.00 -15.15 0.98
C ALA A 23 18.63 -13.66 0.96
N VAL A 24 17.33 -13.40 1.03
CA VAL A 24 16.71 -12.09 1.23
C VAL A 24 17.13 -11.56 2.61
N LEU A 25 17.84 -10.42 2.61
CA LEU A 25 18.11 -9.61 3.80
C LEU A 25 17.19 -8.38 3.74
N ALA A 26 16.33 -8.23 4.75
CA ALA A 26 15.81 -6.93 5.16
C ALA A 26 16.04 -6.80 6.68
N LEU A 27 16.85 -5.81 7.04
CA LEU A 27 17.49 -5.59 8.33
C LEU A 27 16.50 -5.08 9.39
N ALA A 28 16.73 -5.51 10.64
CA ALA A 28 16.26 -4.83 11.83
C ALA A 28 17.06 -3.53 12.03
N ALA A 29 16.38 -2.38 12.14
CA ALA A 29 17.00 -1.11 12.51
C ALA A 29 17.08 -0.99 14.04
N THR A 30 18.28 -0.68 14.51
CA THR A 30 18.74 -0.65 15.90
C THR A 30 18.17 0.52 16.71
N ILE A 31 17.77 0.19 17.93
CA ILE A 31 17.41 1.11 19.02
C ILE A 31 18.69 1.78 19.55
N PHE A 32 18.78 3.10 19.47
CA PHE A 32 19.60 3.89 20.39
C PHE A 32 18.72 4.79 21.24
N ALA A 33 18.61 4.42 22.50
CA ALA A 33 18.16 5.29 23.57
C ALA A 33 19.31 6.22 23.97
N VAL A 34 19.12 7.54 23.83
CA VAL A 34 19.87 8.55 24.58
C VAL A 34 18.85 9.42 25.28
N GLY A 35 18.96 9.48 26.60
CA GLY A 35 18.02 10.20 27.45
C GLY A 35 18.01 11.70 27.20
N ALA A 36 16.83 12.22 26.87
CA ALA A 36 16.45 13.58 27.15
C ALA A 36 15.17 13.51 27.98
N THR A 37 15.12 14.23 29.10
CA THR A 37 13.91 14.42 29.90
C THR A 37 12.83 15.04 29.01
N ALA A 38 11.92 14.20 28.50
CA ALA A 38 10.80 14.67 27.69
C ALA A 38 9.79 15.37 28.62
N GLN A 39 9.80 16.70 28.63
CA GLN A 39 8.57 17.44 28.88
C GLN A 39 7.55 16.97 27.85
N GLN A 40 6.36 16.56 28.30
CA GLN A 40 5.23 16.29 27.42
C GLN A 40 5.07 17.49 26.46
N PRO A 41 5.18 17.32 25.13
CA PRO A 41 4.79 18.37 24.23
C PRO A 41 3.26 18.38 24.22
N ALA A 42 2.67 19.34 24.94
CA ALA A 42 1.40 19.87 24.48
C ALA A 42 1.64 20.39 23.06
N ILE A 43 0.89 19.89 22.08
CA ILE A 43 0.86 20.50 20.75
C ILE A 43 0.38 21.93 20.99
N ALA A 44 1.30 22.87 20.87
CA ALA A 44 1.00 24.28 20.98
C ALA A 44 0.28 24.72 19.71
N ASP A 45 -0.72 25.59 19.87
CA ASP A 45 -1.38 26.29 18.75
C ASP A 45 -0.27 26.86 17.81
N GLY A 46 -0.40 26.59 16.51
CA GLY A 46 0.48 27.09 15.46
C GLY A 46 1.69 26.22 15.11
N ALA A 47 1.65 24.89 15.32
CA ALA A 47 2.72 23.98 14.94
C ALA A 47 2.40 23.13 13.68
N SER A 48 3.37 22.95 12.78
CA SER A 48 3.29 22.07 11.61
C SER A 48 4.51 21.15 11.49
N TRP A 49 4.32 19.95 10.96
CA TRP A 49 5.40 19.02 10.62
C TRP A 49 5.89 19.26 9.19
N LEU A 50 7.20 19.53 9.03
CA LEU A 50 7.83 19.84 7.75
C LEU A 50 8.86 18.77 7.38
N TRP A 51 8.90 18.39 6.10
CA TRP A 51 9.82 17.38 5.58
C TRP A 51 11.17 17.98 5.15
N SER A 52 12.25 17.23 5.43
CA SER A 52 13.57 17.39 4.82
C SER A 52 13.84 16.28 3.82
N ARG A 53 14.06 16.64 2.57
CA ARG A 53 14.59 15.68 1.61
C ARG A 53 16.05 15.37 1.88
N ASP A 54 16.85 16.38 2.21
CA ASP A 54 18.30 16.25 2.30
C ASP A 54 18.73 15.50 3.56
N THR A 55 18.04 15.72 4.68
CA THR A 55 18.36 15.01 5.94
C THR A 55 17.51 13.75 6.15
N GLY A 56 16.42 13.57 5.40
CA GLY A 56 15.51 12.45 5.59
C GLY A 56 14.76 12.51 6.92
N GLU A 57 14.42 13.71 7.39
CA GLU A 57 13.76 13.91 8.69
C GLU A 57 12.50 14.76 8.56
N ALA A 58 11.46 14.42 9.33
CA ALA A 58 10.31 15.29 9.56
C ALA A 58 10.50 16.04 10.89
N ALA A 59 10.35 17.36 10.87
CA ALA A 59 10.53 18.22 12.04
C ALA A 59 9.26 19.00 12.37
N GLN A 60 8.84 18.99 13.64
CA GLN A 60 7.75 19.82 14.13
C GLN A 60 8.25 21.24 14.36
N VAL A 61 7.65 22.20 13.65
CA VAL A 61 8.00 23.62 13.74
C VAL A 61 6.83 24.39 14.33
N ASN A 62 7.05 25.08 15.45
CA ASN A 62 6.07 26.02 15.98
C ASN A 62 6.28 27.40 15.36
N ALA A 63 5.26 27.91 14.66
CA ALA A 63 5.34 29.18 13.95
C ALA A 63 5.33 30.41 14.87
N VAL A 64 4.81 30.29 16.10
CA VAL A 64 4.77 31.36 17.10
C VAL A 64 6.13 31.53 17.77
N SER A 65 6.70 30.45 18.28
CA SER A 65 7.97 30.46 19.03
C SER A 65 9.19 30.25 18.17
N GLY A 66 9.03 29.81 16.91
CA GLY A 66 10.13 29.43 16.01
C GLY A 66 10.94 28.23 16.49
N VAL A 67 10.51 27.58 17.58
CA VAL A 67 11.18 26.43 18.15
C VAL A 67 10.88 25.22 17.27
N VAL A 68 11.95 24.54 16.87
CA VAL A 68 11.86 23.18 16.32
C VAL A 68 11.75 22.22 17.49
N GLY A 69 10.58 21.59 17.60
CA GLY A 69 10.27 20.64 18.65
C GLY A 69 10.75 19.23 18.29
N LEU A 70 9.80 18.33 18.10
CA LEU A 70 10.05 16.93 17.84
C LEU A 70 10.65 16.70 16.45
N ARG A 71 11.51 15.69 16.36
CA ARG A 71 12.12 15.25 15.10
C ARG A 71 11.91 13.76 14.92
N GLN A 72 11.52 13.37 13.72
CA GLN A 72 11.37 11.98 13.34
C GLN A 72 12.29 11.67 12.16
N PRO A 73 13.41 10.96 12.37
CA PRO A 73 14.24 10.50 11.27
C PRO A 73 13.54 9.37 10.50
N MET A 74 13.69 9.42 9.19
CA MET A 74 13.26 8.45 8.18
C MET A 74 14.43 8.23 7.22
N ILE A 75 15.52 7.66 7.73
CA ILE A 75 16.80 7.53 7.01
C ILE A 75 16.61 6.80 5.67
N ASP A 76 15.75 5.79 5.63
CA ASP A 76 15.45 5.04 4.41
C ASP A 76 14.67 5.85 3.35
N ALA A 77 14.12 7.00 3.75
CA ALA A 77 13.44 7.96 2.87
C ALA A 77 14.30 9.21 2.55
N GLN A 78 15.57 9.25 2.97
CA GLN A 78 16.47 10.35 2.63
C GLN A 78 16.60 10.47 1.10
N GLY A 79 16.42 11.68 0.57
CA GLY A 79 16.41 11.94 -0.86
C GLY A 79 15.07 11.64 -1.56
N HIS A 80 14.09 11.04 -0.87
CA HIS A 80 12.78 10.72 -1.42
C HIS A 80 11.77 11.88 -1.30
N ARG A 81 10.73 11.82 -2.13
CA ARG A 81 9.53 12.65 -2.01
C ARG A 81 8.60 12.08 -0.95
N VAL A 82 8.38 12.80 0.13
CA VAL A 82 7.47 12.39 1.21
C VAL A 82 6.33 13.39 1.33
N ARG A 83 5.09 12.89 1.30
CA ARG A 83 3.91 13.69 1.63
C ARG A 83 3.59 13.54 3.11
N ILE A 84 3.45 14.67 3.80
CA ILE A 84 3.00 14.72 5.19
C ILE A 84 1.49 14.95 5.20
N SER A 85 0.76 14.11 5.95
CA SER A 85 -0.63 14.34 6.32
C SER A 85 -0.69 14.40 7.84
N GLN A 86 -1.33 15.43 8.39
CA GLN A 86 -1.25 15.70 9.83
C GLN A 86 -2.60 16.11 10.42
N SER A 87 -2.79 15.71 11.67
CA SER A 87 -3.90 16.08 12.54
C SER A 87 -3.36 16.53 13.90
N ASP A 88 -4.23 16.69 14.89
CA ASP A 88 -3.80 16.99 16.27
C ASP A 88 -3.32 15.75 17.03
N GLN A 89 -3.52 14.54 16.49
CA GLN A 89 -3.15 13.29 17.18
C GLN A 89 -2.11 12.47 16.41
N TYR A 90 -2.14 12.54 15.08
CA TYR A 90 -1.30 11.71 14.23
C TYR A 90 -0.61 12.52 13.14
N VAL A 91 0.61 12.10 12.82
CA VAL A 91 1.33 12.48 11.61
C VAL A 91 1.54 11.23 10.78
N ILE A 92 1.15 11.32 9.51
CA ILE A 92 1.35 10.28 8.52
C ILE A 92 2.37 10.78 7.51
N LEU A 93 3.41 9.97 7.33
CA LEU A 93 4.45 10.17 6.34
C LEU A 93 4.23 9.14 5.22
N HIS A 94 3.92 9.61 4.01
CA HIS A 94 3.79 8.77 2.83
C HIS A 94 4.96 9.02 1.89
N ASP A 95 5.88 8.06 1.83
CA ASP A 95 6.98 8.05 0.88
C ASP A 95 6.45 7.73 -0.52
N LEU A 96 6.39 8.76 -1.37
CA LEU A 96 5.93 8.70 -2.75
C LEU A 96 6.99 8.11 -3.71
N ASP A 97 8.15 7.72 -3.21
CA ASP A 97 9.19 7.06 -3.98
C ASP A 97 9.36 5.59 -3.57
N THR A 98 8.79 5.13 -2.44
CA THR A 98 8.72 3.69 -2.05
C THR A 98 7.29 3.14 -1.91
N GLY A 99 6.30 4.00 -1.65
CA GLY A 99 4.92 3.64 -1.34
C GLY A 99 4.73 3.30 0.14
N GLN A 100 5.78 3.45 0.95
CA GLN A 100 5.70 3.21 2.38
C GLN A 100 4.92 4.33 3.06
N VAL A 101 3.96 3.94 3.89
CA VAL A 101 3.24 4.84 4.78
C VAL A 101 3.61 4.51 6.20
N THR A 102 3.94 5.55 6.95
CA THR A 102 4.30 5.45 8.36
C THR A 102 3.44 6.41 9.15
N SER A 103 2.85 5.93 10.24
CA SER A 103 2.09 6.74 11.18
C SER A 103 2.85 6.94 12.48
N ILE A 104 2.72 8.14 13.03
CA ILE A 104 3.33 8.58 14.27
C ILE A 104 2.22 9.10 15.18
N ASP A 105 2.09 8.47 16.35
CA ASP A 105 1.18 8.91 17.41
C ASP A 105 1.87 10.05 18.20
N LEU A 106 1.33 11.26 18.08
CA LEU A 106 1.88 12.45 18.72
C LEU A 106 1.74 12.46 20.25
N ALA A 107 0.81 11.69 20.80
CA ALA A 107 0.66 11.57 22.25
C ALA A 107 1.75 10.68 22.87
N ARG A 108 2.25 9.71 22.09
CA ARG A 108 3.23 8.71 22.55
C ARG A 108 4.62 8.90 21.96
N LEU A 109 4.78 9.79 20.98
CA LEU A 109 6.05 10.12 20.31
C LEU A 109 6.79 8.87 19.81
N GLY A 110 6.05 7.97 19.19
CA GLY A 110 6.57 6.72 18.65
C GLY A 110 5.85 6.30 17.39
N PHE A 111 6.53 5.51 16.56
CA PHE A 111 5.92 4.85 15.42
C PHE A 111 4.73 4.02 15.88
N SER A 112 3.56 4.33 15.33
CA SER A 112 2.32 3.65 15.69
C SER A 112 1.98 2.52 14.71
N GLY A 113 2.38 2.66 13.45
CA GLY A 113 2.16 1.65 12.41
C GLY A 113 2.85 1.97 11.08
N SER A 114 3.05 0.95 10.25
CA SER A 114 3.54 1.10 8.87
C SER A 114 2.74 0.21 7.92
N LEU A 115 2.49 0.71 6.72
CA LEU A 115 1.73 0.05 5.68
C LEU A 115 2.42 0.31 4.34
N GLU A 116 2.63 -0.73 3.53
CA GLU A 116 3.16 -0.58 2.18
C GLU A 116 1.99 -0.48 1.19
N LEU A 117 1.88 0.67 0.51
CA LEU A 117 0.89 0.91 -0.54
C LEU A 117 1.56 0.81 -1.91
N GLY A 118 1.12 -0.14 -2.74
CA GLY A 118 1.61 -0.27 -4.11
C GLY A 118 1.24 0.95 -4.97
N VAL A 119 2.23 1.47 -5.72
CA VAL A 119 2.23 2.63 -6.65
C VAL A 119 1.75 3.98 -6.08
N LYS A 120 2.55 5.00 -6.36
CA LYS A 120 2.98 5.99 -5.35
C LYS A 120 2.29 7.35 -5.34
N GLU A 121 1.43 7.68 -6.31
CA GLU A 121 0.75 9.00 -6.35
C GLU A 121 -0.79 8.92 -6.35
N GLU A 122 -1.34 7.77 -6.73
CA GLU A 122 -2.79 7.53 -6.85
C GLU A 122 -3.44 7.09 -5.53
N THR A 123 -2.63 6.72 -4.54
CA THR A 123 -3.14 6.36 -3.20
C THR A 123 -2.88 7.49 -2.22
N ALA A 124 -3.92 7.97 -1.55
CA ALA A 124 -3.84 9.00 -0.52
C ALA A 124 -4.35 8.46 0.81
N LEU A 125 -3.70 8.84 1.90
CA LEU A 125 -4.20 8.58 3.25
C LEU A 125 -4.59 9.92 3.87
N LEU A 126 -5.91 10.11 4.05
CA LEU A 126 -6.50 11.37 4.46
C LEU A 126 -6.86 11.32 5.95
N LEU A 127 -6.54 12.38 6.69
CA LEU A 127 -6.78 12.49 8.13
C LEU A 127 -7.87 13.52 8.46
N ASP A 128 -8.69 13.23 9.47
CA ASP A 128 -9.54 14.20 10.18
C ASP A 128 -9.80 13.73 11.61
N LYS A 129 -9.53 14.60 12.61
CA LYS A 129 -9.90 14.44 14.04
C LYS A 129 -9.79 13.01 14.61
N GLY A 130 -8.67 12.33 14.36
CA GLY A 130 -8.40 10.97 14.87
C GLY A 130 -8.90 9.83 13.97
N MET A 131 -9.38 10.13 12.76
CA MET A 131 -9.78 9.17 11.74
C MET A 131 -8.84 9.23 10.54
N ALA A 132 -8.59 8.08 9.90
CA ALA A 132 -7.88 7.99 8.64
C ALA A 132 -8.71 7.26 7.57
N VAL A 133 -8.62 7.72 6.33
CA VAL A 133 -9.25 7.06 5.17
C VAL A 133 -8.21 6.88 4.08
N LEU A 134 -8.05 5.63 3.66
CA LEU A 134 -7.27 5.25 2.50
C LEU A 134 -8.11 5.41 1.24
N VAL A 135 -7.62 6.21 0.30
CA VAL A 135 -8.26 6.46 -1.00
C VAL A 135 -7.31 6.00 -2.09
N ASP A 136 -7.67 4.92 -2.78
CA ASP A 136 -7.04 4.52 -4.04
C ASP A 136 -7.85 5.09 -5.20
N ARG A 137 -7.31 6.16 -5.78
CA ARG A 137 -7.96 6.93 -6.84
C ARG A 137 -8.05 6.15 -8.14
N SER A 138 -7.05 5.33 -8.45
CA SER A 138 -6.99 4.54 -9.68
C SER A 138 -8.00 3.39 -9.70
N ARG A 139 -8.21 2.73 -8.55
CA ARG A 139 -9.13 1.60 -8.40
C ARG A 139 -10.51 1.99 -7.86
N GLY A 140 -10.69 3.26 -7.50
CA GLY A 140 -11.94 3.76 -6.93
C GLY A 140 -12.25 3.16 -5.56
N ILE A 141 -11.23 2.82 -4.77
CA ILE A 141 -11.40 2.18 -3.47
C ILE A 141 -11.24 3.24 -2.38
N VAL A 142 -12.23 3.35 -1.49
CA VAL A 142 -12.19 4.20 -0.31
C VAL A 142 -12.38 3.31 0.92
N ARG A 143 -11.45 3.33 1.86
CA ARG A 143 -11.45 2.41 3.02
C ARG A 143 -11.09 3.15 4.30
N PRO A 144 -11.90 3.07 5.37
CA PRO A 144 -11.51 3.63 6.65
C PRO A 144 -10.40 2.77 7.26
N VAL A 145 -9.40 3.43 7.83
CA VAL A 145 -8.28 2.78 8.51
C VAL A 145 -8.05 3.43 9.87
N ASP A 146 -7.51 2.67 10.80
CA ASP A 146 -7.08 3.20 12.09
C ASP A 146 -5.77 3.97 11.89
N PRO A 147 -5.71 5.27 12.17
CA PRO A 147 -4.47 6.03 12.02
C PRO A 147 -3.34 5.53 12.92
N ALA A 148 -3.63 4.84 14.03
CA ALA A 148 -2.58 4.29 14.88
C ALA A 148 -1.82 3.17 14.17
N ASN A 149 -2.50 2.12 13.71
CA ASN A 149 -1.85 0.91 13.18
C ASN A 149 -2.00 0.73 11.65
N LEU A 150 -2.68 1.65 10.97
CA LEU A 150 -2.97 1.66 9.54
C LEU A 150 -3.77 0.44 9.03
N GLN A 151 -4.40 -0.32 9.94
CA GLN A 151 -5.27 -1.44 9.59
C GLN A 151 -6.67 -0.95 9.23
N ALA A 152 -7.34 -1.70 8.36
CA ALA A 152 -8.73 -1.39 7.99
C ALA A 152 -9.66 -1.49 9.22
N THR A 153 -10.46 -0.45 9.46
CA THR A 153 -11.44 -0.40 10.56
C THR A 153 -12.86 -0.75 10.11
N GLY A 154 -13.07 -0.92 8.80
CA GLY A 154 -14.36 -1.21 8.22
C GLY A 154 -14.28 -1.63 6.77
N GLU A 155 -15.44 -1.92 6.19
CA GLU A 155 -15.57 -2.33 4.79
C GLU A 155 -15.09 -1.24 3.83
N GLN A 156 -14.50 -1.68 2.70
CA GLN A 156 -14.14 -0.77 1.62
C GLN A 156 -15.38 -0.37 0.82
N LEU A 157 -15.52 0.92 0.54
CA LEU A 157 -16.46 1.45 -0.44
C LEU A 157 -15.80 1.48 -1.81
N ARG A 158 -16.46 0.91 -2.83
CA ARG A 158 -16.04 1.02 -4.22
C ARG A 158 -16.87 2.07 -4.94
N LEU A 159 -16.20 3.12 -5.38
CA LEU A 159 -16.73 4.14 -6.28
C LEU A 159 -16.21 3.87 -7.70
N PRO A 160 -16.91 4.34 -8.75
CA PRO A 160 -16.38 4.30 -10.10
C PRO A 160 -15.04 5.04 -10.18
N SER A 161 -14.06 4.44 -10.86
CA SER A 161 -12.75 5.05 -11.05
C SER A 161 -12.70 5.88 -12.36
N PRO A 162 -11.70 6.78 -12.52
CA PRO A 162 -10.77 7.26 -11.48
C PRO A 162 -11.48 8.17 -10.46
N LEU A 163 -10.88 8.37 -9.28
CA LEU A 163 -11.28 9.41 -8.33
C LEU A 163 -10.31 10.59 -8.42
N VAL A 164 -10.79 11.79 -8.10
CA VAL A 164 -9.97 13.00 -8.11
C VAL A 164 -10.14 13.78 -6.81
N GLY A 165 -9.02 14.33 -6.31
CA GLY A 165 -8.97 15.09 -5.06
C GLY A 165 -9.11 14.20 -3.82
N GLY A 166 -9.67 14.77 -2.76
CA GLY A 166 -9.87 14.08 -1.48
C GLY A 166 -9.39 14.90 -0.30
N GLY A 167 -10.31 15.20 0.61
CA GLY A 167 -10.03 15.87 1.88
C GLY A 167 -11.30 16.04 2.71
N PHE A 168 -11.14 16.38 3.99
CA PHE A 168 -12.26 16.60 4.89
C PHE A 168 -12.59 18.09 5.01
N ASP A 169 -13.88 18.42 4.94
CA ASP A 169 -14.37 19.75 5.28
C ASP A 169 -14.48 19.93 6.80
N LYS A 170 -14.80 21.14 7.30
CA LYS A 170 -14.86 21.41 8.75
C LYS A 170 -15.93 20.58 9.48
N SER A 171 -16.90 20.04 8.74
CA SER A 171 -17.97 19.20 9.28
C SER A 171 -17.61 17.70 9.34
N GLY A 172 -16.43 17.33 8.85
CA GLY A 172 -15.94 15.95 8.80
C GLY A 172 -16.48 15.15 7.60
N GLN A 173 -16.95 15.81 6.54
CA GLN A 173 -17.29 15.12 5.28
C GLN A 173 -16.07 15.02 4.39
N LEU A 174 -15.80 13.81 3.91
CA LEU A 174 -14.79 13.52 2.89
C LEU A 174 -15.38 13.79 1.50
N TRP A 175 -14.80 14.72 0.76
CA TRP A 175 -15.23 15.08 -0.59
C TRP A 175 -14.33 14.46 -1.66
N LEU A 176 -14.93 13.79 -2.63
CA LEU A 176 -14.24 13.17 -3.77
C LEU A 176 -14.98 13.48 -5.08
N SER A 177 -14.24 13.70 -6.17
CA SER A 177 -14.81 13.79 -7.52
C SER A 177 -14.74 12.41 -8.20
N VAL A 178 -15.80 12.08 -8.95
CA VAL A 178 -15.96 10.87 -9.76
C VAL A 178 -16.11 11.27 -11.23
N PRO A 179 -15.00 11.56 -11.95
CA PRO A 179 -15.04 12.03 -13.34
C PRO A 179 -15.83 11.16 -14.31
N SER A 180 -15.76 9.83 -14.18
CA SER A 180 -16.48 8.90 -15.05
C SER A 180 -18.01 9.08 -15.00
N GLN A 181 -18.53 9.67 -13.91
CA GLN A 181 -19.94 9.99 -13.75
C GLN A 181 -20.24 11.50 -13.78
N GLY A 182 -19.21 12.36 -13.76
CA GLY A 182 -19.40 13.81 -13.70
C GLY A 182 -19.96 14.29 -12.36
N THR A 183 -19.74 13.52 -11.28
CA THR A 183 -20.30 13.80 -9.94
C THR A 183 -19.22 14.12 -8.91
N ALA A 184 -19.62 14.82 -7.84
CA ALA A 184 -18.87 14.91 -6.60
C ALA A 184 -19.66 14.18 -5.50
N VAL A 185 -18.97 13.38 -4.70
CA VAL A 185 -19.54 12.60 -3.60
C VAL A 185 -19.00 13.10 -2.26
N ALA A 186 -19.90 13.28 -1.30
CA ALA A 186 -19.57 13.51 0.10
C ALA A 186 -19.77 12.21 0.88
N LEU A 187 -18.71 11.75 1.52
CA LEU A 187 -18.71 10.56 2.35
C LEU A 187 -18.59 10.95 3.83
N ARG A 188 -19.21 10.18 4.72
CA ARG A 188 -18.99 10.28 6.16
C ARG A 188 -18.74 8.90 6.73
N VAL A 189 -17.85 8.82 7.72
CA VAL A 189 -17.69 7.61 8.53
C VAL A 189 -18.69 7.68 9.69
N HIS A 190 -19.58 6.69 9.78
CA HIS A 190 -20.53 6.54 10.88
C HIS A 190 -20.35 5.13 11.46
N GLU A 191 -20.01 5.03 12.76
CA GLU A 191 -19.78 3.74 13.45
C GLU A 191 -18.77 2.84 12.72
N GLY A 192 -17.66 3.42 12.24
CA GLY A 192 -16.61 2.69 11.52
C GLY A 192 -16.94 2.32 10.06
N LYS A 193 -18.14 2.65 9.55
CA LYS A 193 -18.54 2.39 8.16
C LYS A 193 -18.60 3.67 7.32
N LEU A 194 -18.06 3.62 6.11
CA LEU A 194 -18.21 4.70 5.13
C LEU A 194 -19.61 4.69 4.53
N ARG A 195 -20.25 5.86 4.48
CA ARG A 195 -21.53 6.06 3.82
C ARG A 195 -21.46 7.26 2.88
N VAL A 196 -22.10 7.13 1.72
CA VAL A 196 -22.35 8.26 0.81
C VAL A 196 -23.50 9.08 1.40
N GLU A 197 -23.21 10.31 1.84
CA GLU A 197 -24.23 11.22 2.36
C GLU A 197 -24.85 12.06 1.25
N ARG A 198 -24.04 12.40 0.24
CA ARG A 198 -24.45 13.30 -0.83
C ARG A 198 -23.74 12.95 -2.13
N THR A 199 -24.47 12.99 -3.24
CA THR A 199 -23.91 12.91 -4.59
C THR A 199 -24.49 14.05 -5.41
N GLU A 200 -23.63 14.86 -5.99
CA GLU A 200 -23.99 16.06 -6.74
C GLU A 200 -23.45 15.97 -8.15
N ALA A 201 -24.27 16.28 -9.15
CA ALA A 201 -23.80 16.43 -10.52
C ALA A 201 -23.01 17.74 -10.63
N VAL A 202 -21.75 17.66 -11.06
CA VAL A 202 -20.84 18.82 -11.13
C VAL A 202 -20.41 19.17 -12.54
N THR A 203 -20.33 18.20 -13.44
CA THR A 203 -20.09 18.38 -14.88
C THR A 203 -20.66 17.19 -15.66
N SER A 204 -20.50 17.15 -16.98
CA SER A 204 -20.85 15.98 -17.78
C SER A 204 -19.94 14.77 -17.46
N PRO A 205 -20.45 13.53 -17.55
CA PRO A 205 -19.64 12.32 -17.39
C PRO A 205 -18.42 12.27 -18.33
N GLY A 206 -17.31 11.73 -17.84
CA GLY A 206 -16.06 11.53 -18.60
C GLY A 206 -15.17 12.77 -18.73
N ARG A 207 -15.58 13.91 -18.16
CA ARG A 207 -14.81 15.16 -18.20
C ARG A 207 -13.68 15.15 -17.18
N ALA A 208 -12.47 15.55 -17.60
CA ALA A 208 -11.32 15.70 -16.70
C ALA A 208 -11.58 16.79 -15.65
N GLN A 209 -11.24 16.54 -14.39
CA GLN A 209 -11.57 17.42 -13.27
C GLN A 209 -10.36 17.62 -12.33
N THR A 210 -10.42 18.66 -11.51
CA THR A 210 -9.62 18.79 -10.28
C THR A 210 -10.52 19.32 -9.15
N LEU A 211 -10.20 18.99 -7.89
CA LEU A 211 -11.04 19.28 -6.74
C LEU A 211 -10.21 19.81 -5.58
N THR A 212 -10.67 20.91 -4.97
CA THR A 212 -10.21 21.38 -3.66
C THR A 212 -11.36 21.32 -2.67
N VAL A 213 -11.08 20.88 -1.45
CA VAL A 213 -12.07 20.85 -0.38
C VAL A 213 -12.12 22.24 0.27
N LEU A 214 -13.33 22.77 0.40
CA LEU A 214 -13.57 24.06 1.05
C LEU A 214 -13.81 23.85 2.55
N ASP A 215 -13.88 24.93 3.31
CA ASP A 215 -14.29 24.88 4.72
C ASP A 215 -15.68 24.23 4.89
N GLU A 216 -16.59 24.47 3.93
CA GLU A 216 -17.89 23.81 3.83
C GLU A 216 -18.14 23.38 2.38
N GLY A 217 -17.96 22.09 2.09
CA GLY A 217 -18.17 21.53 0.75
C GLY A 217 -16.90 21.45 -0.11
N ALA A 218 -17.05 21.56 -1.43
CA ALA A 218 -15.95 21.40 -2.38
C ALA A 218 -16.08 22.32 -3.60
N LEU A 219 -14.94 22.64 -4.22
CA LEU A 219 -14.86 23.31 -5.52
C LEU A 219 -14.22 22.37 -6.54
N ILE A 220 -14.87 22.23 -7.69
CA ILE A 220 -14.47 21.37 -8.79
C ILE A 220 -14.22 22.24 -10.02
N ALA A 221 -13.07 22.09 -10.66
CA ALA A 221 -12.74 22.76 -11.90
C ALA A 221 -12.69 21.75 -13.05
N ASP A 222 -13.43 22.03 -14.13
CA ASP A 222 -13.48 21.20 -15.33
C ASP A 222 -12.28 21.50 -16.25
N ARG A 223 -11.39 20.52 -16.38
CA ARG A 223 -10.13 20.59 -17.15
C ARG A 223 -10.27 20.18 -18.62
N SER A 224 -11.49 19.91 -19.09
CA SER A 224 -11.74 19.47 -20.46
C SER A 224 -11.96 20.62 -21.47
N GLY A 225 -11.76 21.87 -21.04
CA GLY A 225 -11.98 23.07 -21.86
C GLY A 225 -13.41 23.63 -21.80
N ALA A 226 -14.26 23.12 -20.90
CA ALA A 226 -15.60 23.69 -20.66
C ALA A 226 -15.57 24.99 -19.84
N ASP A 227 -14.42 25.35 -19.29
CA ASP A 227 -14.17 26.54 -18.46
C ASP A 227 -15.16 26.72 -17.31
N THR A 228 -15.69 25.60 -16.79
CA THR A 228 -16.68 25.60 -15.72
C THR A 228 -16.03 25.28 -14.38
N ILE A 229 -16.36 26.10 -13.37
CA ILE A 229 -16.03 25.89 -11.97
C ILE A 229 -17.34 25.61 -11.25
N THR A 230 -17.44 24.47 -10.57
CA THR A 230 -18.61 24.08 -9.79
C THR A 230 -18.29 24.12 -8.31
N ILE A 231 -19.05 24.90 -7.55
CA ILE A 231 -18.98 24.95 -6.08
C ILE A 231 -20.15 24.17 -5.52
N VAL A 232 -19.85 23.13 -4.75
CA VAL A 232 -20.83 22.35 -4.00
C VAL A 232 -20.74 22.79 -2.55
N GLY A 233 -21.71 23.57 -2.08
CA GLY A 233 -21.78 24.06 -0.70
C GLY A 233 -23.04 23.57 0.03
N ARG A 234 -23.23 24.00 1.28
CA ARG A 234 -24.43 23.66 2.06
C ARG A 234 -25.74 24.11 1.42
N LYS A 235 -25.73 25.27 0.74
CA LYS A 235 -26.92 25.86 0.11
C LYS A 235 -27.25 25.28 -1.27
N GLY A 236 -26.49 24.28 -1.73
CA GLY A 236 -26.66 23.67 -3.05
C GLY A 236 -25.41 23.80 -3.92
N THR A 237 -25.59 23.49 -5.21
CA THR A 237 -24.54 23.49 -6.22
C THR A 237 -24.64 24.73 -7.09
N ARG A 238 -23.50 25.39 -7.35
CA ARG A 238 -23.41 26.60 -8.18
C ARG A 238 -22.30 26.46 -9.20
N GLN A 239 -22.58 26.87 -10.43
CA GLN A 239 -21.59 26.92 -11.49
C GLN A 239 -21.16 28.36 -11.77
N ILE A 240 -19.88 28.53 -12.08
CA ILE A 240 -19.23 29.79 -12.42
C ILE A 240 -18.38 29.56 -13.65
N LYS A 241 -18.44 30.47 -14.63
CA LYS A 241 -17.58 30.42 -15.80
C LYS A 241 -16.21 31.04 -15.48
N SER A 242 -15.15 30.30 -15.75
CA SER A 242 -13.78 30.77 -15.66
C SER A 242 -13.47 31.77 -16.79
N PRO A 243 -12.73 32.85 -16.51
CA PRO A 243 -12.29 33.81 -17.52
C PRO A 243 -11.15 33.29 -18.41
N VAL A 244 -10.54 32.15 -18.05
CA VAL A 244 -9.45 31.51 -18.79
C VAL A 244 -9.66 30.00 -18.88
N SER A 245 -8.95 29.37 -19.82
CA SER A 245 -9.09 27.93 -20.02
C SER A 245 -8.55 27.12 -18.83
N LEU A 246 -9.35 26.21 -18.30
CA LEU A 246 -8.99 25.43 -17.11
C LEU A 246 -8.21 24.13 -17.41
N THR A 247 -7.75 23.91 -18.64
CA THR A 247 -7.11 22.65 -19.07
C THR A 247 -5.92 22.22 -18.20
N SER A 248 -5.13 23.18 -17.74
CA SER A 248 -3.97 22.98 -16.87
C SER A 248 -4.25 23.27 -15.39
N ALA A 249 -5.52 23.42 -14.99
CA ALA A 249 -5.87 23.84 -13.63
C ALA A 249 -5.31 22.90 -12.55
N VAL A 250 -4.64 23.50 -11.57
CA VAL A 250 -4.13 22.89 -10.34
C VAL A 250 -4.68 23.67 -9.15
N VAL A 251 -5.10 22.96 -8.11
CA VAL A 251 -5.69 23.52 -6.88
C VAL A 251 -5.03 22.88 -5.66
N PRO A 252 -4.98 23.56 -4.50
CA PRO A 252 -4.53 22.92 -3.27
C PRO A 252 -5.54 21.85 -2.84
N ASP A 253 -5.09 20.82 -2.11
CA ASP A 253 -5.97 19.75 -1.61
C ASP A 253 -7.11 20.31 -0.75
N ARG A 254 -6.80 21.36 0.03
CA ARG A 254 -7.77 22.09 0.85
C ARG A 254 -7.58 23.60 0.73
N THR A 255 -8.69 24.31 0.64
CA THR A 255 -8.77 25.77 0.65
C THR A 255 -9.43 26.22 1.94
N ILE A 256 -8.72 27.02 2.74
CA ILE A 256 -9.21 27.55 4.01
C ILE A 256 -9.68 29.00 3.83
N GLY A 257 -10.81 29.33 4.45
CA GLY A 257 -11.39 30.67 4.40
C GLY A 257 -12.31 30.89 3.20
N THR A 258 -12.51 32.15 2.85
CA THR A 258 -13.57 32.57 1.91
C THR A 258 -13.09 32.77 0.47
N THR A 259 -11.79 32.65 0.21
CA THR A 259 -11.21 32.82 -1.13
C THR A 259 -10.68 31.49 -1.61
N ALA A 260 -11.08 31.03 -2.79
CA ALA A 260 -10.46 29.87 -3.44
C ALA A 260 -9.58 30.31 -4.60
N VAL A 261 -8.54 29.53 -4.87
CA VAL A 261 -7.53 29.83 -5.88
C VAL A 261 -7.32 28.62 -6.79
N ILE A 262 -7.26 28.89 -8.09
CA ILE A 262 -6.98 27.89 -9.12
C ILE A 262 -5.78 28.39 -9.92
N THR A 263 -4.69 27.65 -9.89
CA THR A 263 -3.49 27.95 -10.67
C THR A 263 -3.66 27.35 -12.05
N VAL A 264 -3.46 28.13 -13.10
CA VAL A 264 -3.63 27.71 -14.49
C VAL A 264 -2.32 27.99 -15.24
N PRO A 265 -1.33 27.09 -15.16
CA PRO A 265 0.00 27.32 -15.70
C PRO A 265 0.03 27.58 -17.21
N ALA A 266 -0.80 26.88 -17.99
CA ALA A 266 -0.84 27.05 -19.45
C ALA A 266 -1.31 28.45 -19.87
N GLU A 267 -2.21 29.05 -19.06
CA GLU A 267 -2.73 30.40 -19.29
C GLU A 267 -1.90 31.47 -18.58
N GLN A 268 -0.90 31.06 -17.78
CA GLN A 268 -0.11 31.94 -16.92
C GLN A 268 -1.01 32.82 -16.02
N LYS A 269 -2.07 32.23 -15.46
CA LYS A 269 -2.99 32.93 -14.56
C LYS A 269 -3.25 32.15 -13.28
N VAL A 270 -3.54 32.88 -12.20
CA VAL A 270 -4.27 32.34 -11.04
C VAL A 270 -5.67 32.91 -11.07
N VAL A 271 -6.67 32.04 -11.03
CA VAL A 271 -8.09 32.40 -10.92
C VAL A 271 -8.47 32.44 -9.45
N THR A 272 -8.96 33.56 -8.96
CA THR A 272 -9.37 33.74 -7.55
C THR A 272 -10.89 33.84 -7.43
N ILE A 273 -11.54 32.93 -6.74
CA ILE A 273 -12.96 32.98 -6.42
C ILE A 273 -13.12 33.62 -5.04
N GLY A 274 -13.67 34.83 -5.00
CA GLY A 274 -13.94 35.54 -3.75
C GLY A 274 -15.30 35.17 -3.18
N ASP A 275 -15.39 35.05 -1.86
CA ASP A 275 -16.60 34.65 -1.15
C ASP A 275 -17.21 33.38 -1.74
N VAL A 276 -16.50 32.26 -1.57
CA VAL A 276 -16.90 30.93 -2.08
C VAL A 276 -18.33 30.53 -1.68
N ALA A 277 -18.86 31.07 -0.58
CA ALA A 277 -20.23 30.84 -0.14
C ALA A 277 -21.27 31.56 -1.02
N ASN A 278 -20.93 32.75 -1.54
CA ASN A 278 -21.81 33.58 -2.36
C ASN A 278 -21.38 33.70 -3.83
N GLY A 279 -20.29 33.03 -4.24
CA GLY A 279 -19.88 32.78 -5.63
C GLY A 279 -19.67 34.02 -6.52
N ALA A 280 -19.20 35.13 -5.96
CA ALA A 280 -18.91 36.34 -6.72
C ALA A 280 -17.56 36.25 -7.46
N LEU A 281 -17.48 36.80 -8.68
CA LEU A 281 -16.36 36.67 -9.65
C LEU A 281 -14.96 36.82 -9.01
N VAL A 282 -13.98 35.90 -9.16
CA VAL A 282 -13.31 35.27 -10.34
C VAL A 282 -12.32 36.20 -11.08
N ARG A 283 -11.51 36.95 -10.31
CA ARG A 283 -10.39 37.75 -10.83
C ARG A 283 -9.27 36.84 -11.35
N THR A 284 -8.47 37.34 -12.29
CA THR A 284 -7.23 36.66 -12.72
C THR A 284 -6.01 37.45 -12.25
N LEU A 285 -5.07 36.72 -11.66
CA LEU A 285 -3.75 37.23 -11.29
C LEU A 285 -2.73 36.77 -12.33
N PRO A 286 -1.72 37.58 -12.66
CA PRO A 286 -0.64 37.14 -13.53
C PRO A 286 0.22 36.08 -12.83
N LEU A 287 0.52 34.98 -13.52
CA LEU A 287 1.69 34.14 -13.24
C LEU A 287 2.88 34.68 -14.03
N PRO A 288 4.12 34.55 -13.51
CA PRO A 288 5.33 34.86 -14.27
C PRO A 288 5.42 33.98 -15.54
N ALA A 289 6.05 34.52 -16.60
CA ALA A 289 6.07 33.87 -17.91
C ALA A 289 6.91 32.58 -17.96
N LYS A 290 6.40 31.60 -18.72
CA LYS A 290 6.93 30.26 -19.10
C LYS A 290 8.14 29.76 -18.29
N GLY A 291 7.84 28.96 -17.27
CA GLY A 291 8.79 28.08 -16.58
C GLY A 291 8.19 27.49 -15.31
N ASP A 292 7.90 26.18 -15.34
CA ASP A 292 7.79 25.26 -14.20
C ASP A 292 6.82 25.52 -13.02
N THR A 293 6.00 26.58 -13.00
CA THR A 293 5.01 26.76 -11.91
C THR A 293 3.83 25.80 -12.08
N THR A 294 3.97 24.55 -11.63
CA THR A 294 2.91 23.53 -11.58
C THR A 294 2.26 23.40 -10.20
N GLN A 295 2.81 24.09 -9.18
CA GLN A 295 2.30 24.06 -7.81
C GLN A 295 1.05 24.93 -7.64
N PRO A 296 0.13 24.53 -6.75
CA PRO A 296 -1.03 25.35 -6.43
C PRO A 296 -0.61 26.60 -5.63
N ALA A 297 -1.11 27.76 -6.07
CA ALA A 297 -1.21 28.94 -5.23
C ALA A 297 -2.14 28.66 -4.04
N VAL A 298 -1.95 29.41 -2.95
CA VAL A 298 -2.74 29.29 -1.72
C VAL A 298 -3.20 30.67 -1.27
N SER A 299 -4.45 30.76 -0.81
CA SER A 299 -4.98 31.96 -0.18
C SER A 299 -4.84 31.87 1.33
N PHE A 300 -4.31 32.93 1.95
CA PHE A 300 -4.18 33.04 3.40
C PHE A 300 -4.23 34.51 3.82
N ALA A 301 -4.92 34.83 4.91
CA ALA A 301 -5.01 36.19 5.46
C ALA A 301 -5.32 37.29 4.42
N ASN A 302 -6.31 37.06 3.55
CA ASN A 302 -6.71 37.97 2.46
C ASN A 302 -5.59 38.31 1.46
N ARG A 303 -4.64 37.39 1.28
CA ARG A 303 -3.58 37.45 0.27
C ARG A 303 -3.52 36.13 -0.49
N VAL A 304 -2.94 36.18 -1.69
CA VAL A 304 -2.68 35.01 -2.53
C VAL A 304 -1.18 34.85 -2.66
N TYR A 305 -0.70 33.66 -2.29
CA TYR A 305 0.70 33.27 -2.31
C TYR A 305 0.91 32.34 -3.49
N VAL A 306 1.78 32.75 -4.41
CA VAL A 306 2.00 32.09 -5.69
C VAL A 306 3.46 31.62 -5.76
N PRO A 307 3.72 30.31 -5.75
CA PRO A 307 5.08 29.79 -5.95
C PRO A 307 5.63 30.19 -7.33
N ASP A 308 6.82 30.77 -7.34
CA ASP A 308 7.64 31.02 -8.52
C ASP A 308 8.99 30.35 -8.30
N GLN A 309 9.02 29.03 -8.52
CA GLN A 309 10.20 28.21 -8.29
C GLN A 309 11.39 28.66 -9.16
N SER A 310 11.12 29.11 -10.39
CA SER A 310 12.15 29.60 -11.32
C SER A 310 12.91 30.81 -10.79
N ALA A 311 12.20 31.73 -10.14
CA ALA A 311 12.78 32.90 -9.50
C ALA A 311 13.24 32.62 -8.07
N GLY A 312 12.90 31.46 -7.49
CA GLY A 312 13.22 31.10 -6.12
C GLY A 312 12.44 31.91 -5.08
N VAL A 313 11.20 32.27 -5.40
CA VAL A 313 10.37 33.13 -4.56
C VAL A 313 8.92 32.67 -4.49
N VAL A 314 8.21 33.10 -3.46
CA VAL A 314 6.74 33.10 -3.41
C VAL A 314 6.27 34.54 -3.60
N ARG A 315 5.53 34.79 -4.69
CA ARG A 315 4.96 36.10 -4.99
C ARG A 315 3.68 36.27 -4.19
N VAL A 316 3.50 37.44 -3.57
CA VAL A 316 2.34 37.75 -2.74
C VAL A 316 1.51 38.80 -3.45
N PHE A 317 0.22 38.50 -3.64
CA PHE A 317 -0.77 39.42 -4.19
C PHE A 317 -1.85 39.68 -3.16
N LYS A 318 -2.44 40.88 -3.17
CA LYS A 318 -3.71 41.12 -2.48
C LYS A 318 -4.83 40.41 -3.26
N THR A 319 -5.97 40.18 -2.61
CA THR A 319 -7.16 39.60 -3.28
C THR A 319 -7.70 40.45 -4.43
N ASP A 320 -7.38 41.75 -4.48
CA ASP A 320 -7.71 42.62 -5.62
C ASP A 320 -6.78 42.41 -6.84
N GLY A 321 -5.69 41.68 -6.66
CA GLY A 321 -4.67 41.33 -7.64
C GLY A 321 -3.48 42.27 -7.74
N SER A 322 -3.44 43.32 -6.90
CA SER A 322 -2.25 44.15 -6.77
C SER A 322 -1.09 43.38 -6.12
N PRO A 323 0.16 43.56 -6.59
CA PRO A 323 1.34 43.00 -5.93
C PRO A 323 1.43 43.53 -4.49
N ALA A 324 1.66 42.62 -3.54
CA ALA A 324 1.77 42.91 -2.11
C ALA A 324 3.18 42.63 -1.55
N GLY A 325 4.01 41.88 -2.28
CA GLY A 325 5.37 41.56 -1.88
C GLY A 325 5.92 40.31 -2.54
N THR A 326 7.11 39.89 -2.10
CA THR A 326 7.76 38.66 -2.55
C THR A 326 8.54 38.08 -1.37
N ILE A 327 8.48 36.76 -1.21
CA ILE A 327 9.14 36.02 -0.13
C ILE A 327 10.22 35.15 -0.77
N ASN A 328 11.48 35.31 -0.36
CA ASN A 328 12.58 34.52 -0.89
C ASN A 328 12.63 33.14 -0.20
N VAL A 329 12.66 32.07 -1.00
CA VAL A 329 12.73 30.68 -0.51
C VAL A 329 13.99 29.94 -0.99
N GLY A 330 14.93 30.65 -1.64
CA GLY A 330 16.04 30.03 -2.37
C GLY A 330 15.57 29.46 -3.71
N LYS A 331 16.46 28.87 -4.50
CA LYS A 331 16.12 28.21 -5.79
C LYS A 331 16.02 26.68 -5.60
N PRO A 332 14.92 26.18 -5.01
CA PRO A 332 14.80 24.76 -4.72
C PRO A 332 14.64 23.95 -6.02
N GLN A 333 15.27 22.79 -6.04
CA GLN A 333 15.10 21.74 -7.04
C GLN A 333 13.78 21.00 -6.87
N THR A 334 13.27 20.92 -5.64
CA THR A 334 11.94 20.34 -5.35
C THR A 334 10.84 21.38 -5.30
N PRO A 335 9.58 21.00 -5.60
CA PRO A 335 8.44 21.89 -5.46
C PRO A 335 8.34 22.55 -4.09
N VAL A 336 8.00 23.84 -4.05
CA VAL A 336 7.72 24.57 -2.81
C VAL A 336 6.34 24.14 -2.31
N GLU A 337 6.29 23.74 -1.05
CA GLU A 337 5.08 23.31 -0.36
C GLU A 337 4.51 24.51 0.41
N LEU A 338 3.23 24.80 0.17
CA LEU A 338 2.46 25.84 0.87
C LEU A 338 1.37 25.17 1.68
N GLU A 339 1.42 25.30 3.01
CA GLU A 339 0.43 24.72 3.91
C GLU A 339 -0.16 25.79 4.83
N VAL A 340 -1.49 25.91 4.84
CA VAL A 340 -2.18 26.74 5.83
C VAL A 340 -2.63 25.86 6.97
N ARG A 341 -2.15 26.17 8.17
CA ARG A 341 -2.57 25.51 9.41
C ARG A 341 -2.83 26.57 10.46
N GLU A 342 -4.04 26.52 11.02
CA GLU A 342 -4.53 27.50 11.99
C GLU A 342 -4.36 28.93 11.47
N ASP A 343 -3.68 29.82 12.20
CA ASP A 343 -3.47 31.22 11.84
C ASP A 343 -2.10 31.48 11.19
N PHE A 344 -1.51 30.46 10.55
CA PHE A 344 -0.21 30.55 9.89
C PHE A 344 -0.20 29.88 8.51
N LEU A 345 0.61 30.44 7.60
CA LEU A 345 1.04 29.81 6.36
C LEU A 345 2.50 29.35 6.50
N PHE A 346 2.73 28.08 6.26
CA PHE A 346 4.04 27.44 6.23
C PHE A 346 4.49 27.32 4.76
N ILE A 347 5.68 27.86 4.47
CA ILE A 347 6.32 27.80 3.16
C ILE A 347 7.59 26.96 3.31
N ASN A 348 7.53 25.73 2.79
CA ASN A 348 8.61 24.75 2.91
C ASN A 348 9.22 24.47 1.53
N ALA A 349 10.54 24.58 1.43
CA ALA A 349 11.32 23.97 0.37
C ALA A 349 11.93 22.67 0.92
N PRO A 350 11.51 21.47 0.48
CA PRO A 350 11.97 20.20 1.06
C PRO A 350 13.49 20.00 1.03
N ASP A 351 14.16 20.56 0.03
CA ASP A 351 15.61 20.57 -0.19
C ASP A 351 16.33 21.80 0.41
N SER A 352 15.64 22.58 1.23
CA SER A 352 16.23 23.66 2.02
C SER A 352 16.28 23.27 3.48
N GLU A 353 17.32 23.68 4.20
CA GLU A 353 17.36 23.55 5.67
C GLU A 353 16.42 24.52 6.39
N THR A 354 15.74 25.40 5.65
CA THR A 354 14.96 26.50 6.22
C THR A 354 13.54 26.53 5.67
N ALA A 355 12.62 27.04 6.48
CA ALA A 355 11.23 27.29 6.09
C ALA A 355 10.83 28.72 6.48
N VAL A 356 9.84 29.26 5.76
CA VAL A 356 9.30 30.60 6.02
C VAL A 356 7.86 30.49 6.51
N MET A 357 7.57 31.17 7.62
CA MET A 357 6.26 31.22 8.24
C MET A 357 5.66 32.60 8.01
N VAL A 358 4.37 32.66 7.69
CA VAL A 358 3.63 33.90 7.52
C VAL A 358 2.48 33.92 8.51
N ASN A 359 2.41 34.95 9.35
CA ASN A 359 1.32 35.12 10.32
C ASN A 359 0.09 35.80 9.68
N GLY A 360 -1.02 35.88 10.42
CA GLY A 360 -2.26 36.51 9.95
C GLY A 360 -2.16 37.99 9.54
N SER A 361 -1.08 38.70 9.86
CA SER A 361 -0.83 40.08 9.40
C SER A 361 -0.05 40.15 8.07
N GLY A 362 0.56 39.04 7.65
CA GLY A 362 1.44 38.94 6.49
C GLY A 362 2.93 39.14 6.81
N GLU A 363 3.30 39.23 8.09
CA GLU A 363 4.70 39.27 8.51
C GLU A 363 5.34 37.89 8.36
N THR A 364 6.60 37.89 7.89
CA THR A 364 7.36 36.67 7.62
C THR A 364 8.41 36.40 8.68
N SER A 365 8.51 35.14 9.10
CA SER A 365 9.52 34.63 10.03
C SER A 365 10.26 33.47 9.39
N LYS A 366 11.58 33.39 9.56
CA LYS A 366 12.42 32.29 9.06
C LYS A 366 12.80 31.35 10.20
N VAL A 367 12.66 30.04 9.95
CA VAL A 367 13.07 28.98 10.87
C VAL A 367 14.08 28.08 10.15
N GLU A 368 15.18 27.78 10.81
CA GLU A 368 16.10 26.71 10.43
C GLU A 368 15.53 25.41 10.97
N LYS A 369 15.04 24.55 10.07
CA LYS A 369 14.36 23.30 10.39
C LYS A 369 15.26 22.34 11.19
N TYR A 370 16.58 22.51 11.12
CA TYR A 370 17.54 21.57 11.70
C TYR A 370 18.50 22.17 12.73
N ASP A 371 18.50 23.47 13.02
CA ASP A 371 19.34 24.04 14.09
C ASP A 371 18.73 23.78 15.48
N PRO A 372 19.32 22.90 16.32
CA PRO A 372 18.80 22.62 17.66
C PRO A 372 18.98 23.80 18.64
N LYS A 373 19.72 24.86 18.26
CA LYS A 373 20.00 26.03 19.10
C LYS A 373 19.09 27.22 18.81
N GLN A 374 18.24 27.16 17.79
CA GLN A 374 17.34 28.26 17.47
C GLN A 374 16.17 28.32 18.47
N THR A 375 16.19 29.34 19.34
CA THR A 375 15.17 29.54 20.38
C THR A 375 14.10 30.58 20.01
N SER A 376 14.17 31.16 18.80
CA SER A 376 13.21 32.13 18.27
C SER A 376 13.29 32.20 16.73
N PRO A 377 12.18 32.49 16.01
CA PRO A 377 12.25 32.69 14.58
C PRO A 377 13.08 33.96 14.30
N THR A 378 13.93 33.92 13.28
CA THR A 378 14.61 35.13 12.82
C THR A 378 13.64 35.91 11.93
N PRO A 379 13.62 37.27 11.95
CA PRO A 379 12.85 38.03 10.97
C PRO A 379 13.11 37.50 9.55
N GLY A 380 12.06 37.09 8.86
CA GLY A 380 12.17 36.54 7.52
C GLY A 380 12.65 37.60 6.53
N PRO A 381 13.14 37.19 5.34
CA PRO A 381 13.51 38.13 4.29
C PRO A 381 12.28 38.95 3.90
N SER A 382 12.16 40.14 4.50
CA SER A 382 11.11 41.09 4.19
C SER A 382 11.32 41.61 2.77
N ALA A 383 10.23 41.82 2.04
CA ALA A 383 10.29 42.58 0.80
C ALA A 383 10.98 43.93 1.08
N PRO A 384 11.95 44.36 0.26
CA PRO A 384 12.44 45.73 0.36
C PRO A 384 11.23 46.67 0.23
N ALA A 385 11.09 47.59 1.17
CA ALA A 385 10.19 48.71 1.02
C ALA A 385 10.46 49.33 -0.35
N THR A 386 9.43 49.42 -1.18
CA THR A 386 9.52 50.07 -2.48
C THR A 386 10.06 51.47 -2.23
N GLU A 387 11.17 51.79 -2.90
CA GLU A 387 11.79 53.11 -2.87
C GLU A 387 10.74 54.18 -3.06
N GLN A 388 10.56 54.99 -2.01
CA GLN A 388 9.94 56.29 -2.14
C GLN A 388 10.86 57.12 -3.05
N PRO A 389 10.37 57.74 -4.15
CA PRO A 389 11.23 58.54 -4.99
C PRO A 389 11.76 59.72 -4.17
N THR A 390 13.08 59.75 -3.98
CA THR A 390 13.79 60.92 -3.48
C THR A 390 13.76 61.98 -4.57
N GLY A 391 13.08 63.08 -4.26
CA GLY A 391 13.02 64.27 -5.10
C GLY A 391 12.69 65.46 -4.23
N GLN A 392 13.67 65.89 -3.42
CA GLN A 392 13.64 67.19 -2.77
C GLN A 392 13.92 68.27 -3.83
N PRO A 393 13.24 69.42 -3.75
CA PRO A 393 14.04 70.60 -3.46
C PRO A 393 13.45 71.45 -2.34
N THR A 394 14.39 71.82 -1.48
CA THR A 394 14.43 72.85 -0.45
C THR A 394 13.74 74.15 -0.88
N VAL A 395 12.87 74.74 -0.06
CA VAL A 395 12.82 76.19 0.29
C VAL A 395 11.98 76.36 1.58
N ALA A 396 12.50 77.12 2.54
CA ALA A 396 11.73 77.79 3.60
C ALA A 396 11.78 79.31 3.36
N PRO A 397 11.05 80.13 4.14
CA PRO A 397 9.62 80.48 4.09
C PRO A 397 9.41 81.89 3.47
N PRO A 398 8.16 82.38 3.28
CA PRO A 398 7.71 83.44 4.20
C PRO A 398 6.18 83.52 4.47
N THR A 399 5.89 84.07 5.65
CA THR A 399 4.74 84.89 6.11
C THR A 399 3.39 84.93 5.37
N ALA A 400 2.34 84.85 6.20
CA ALA A 400 0.93 85.30 6.08
C ALA A 400 0.73 86.66 5.34
N PRO A 401 -0.50 87.13 4.94
CA PRO A 401 -1.79 86.90 5.64
C PRO A 401 -3.14 87.01 4.84
N VAL A 402 -4.28 86.76 5.55
CA VAL A 402 -5.64 87.41 5.40
C VAL A 402 -6.48 86.98 4.16
N ASP A 403 -7.78 86.58 4.18
CA ASP A 403 -8.98 86.95 4.97
C ASP A 403 -10.16 85.90 4.74
N PRO A 404 -11.48 86.11 5.04
CA PRO A 404 -12.21 85.51 6.17
C PRO A 404 -13.46 84.59 5.87
N THR A 405 -13.82 83.74 6.86
CA THR A 405 -15.19 83.42 7.44
C THR A 405 -16.35 82.92 6.51
N PRO A 406 -17.21 81.91 6.87
CA PRO A 406 -17.96 81.80 8.15
C PRO A 406 -18.15 80.42 8.83
N ALA A 407 -18.63 80.51 10.08
CA ALA A 407 -18.83 79.51 11.14
C ALA A 407 -20.06 78.56 10.95
N PRO A 408 -20.47 77.69 11.92
CA PRO A 408 -19.80 77.18 13.13
C PRO A 408 -19.82 75.64 13.26
N THR A 409 -18.89 75.03 13.99
CA THR A 409 -19.16 73.72 14.64
C THR A 409 -18.39 73.64 15.96
N THR A 410 -19.11 73.23 17.00
CA THR A 410 -18.77 73.25 18.41
C THR A 410 -17.59 72.34 18.77
N THR A 411 -16.66 72.85 19.58
CA THR A 411 -15.59 72.09 20.23
C THR A 411 -16.13 71.44 21.51
N PRO A 412 -15.98 70.12 21.72
CA PRO A 412 -16.07 69.54 23.05
C PRO A 412 -14.70 69.67 23.74
N THR A 413 -14.69 70.38 24.86
CA THR A 413 -13.57 70.45 25.81
C THR A 413 -13.18 69.04 26.29
N GLN A 414 -12.00 68.54 25.95
CA GLN A 414 -11.44 67.34 26.59
C GLN A 414 -10.85 67.72 27.95
N VAL A 415 -11.41 67.11 29.00
CA VAL A 415 -10.83 67.04 30.35
C VAL A 415 -9.60 66.11 30.30
N PRO A 416 -8.49 66.37 31.00
CA PRO A 416 -7.37 65.44 31.07
C PRO A 416 -7.81 64.13 31.74
N VAL A 417 -7.79 63.00 31.03
CA VAL A 417 -8.11 61.69 31.60
C VAL A 417 -6.88 61.19 32.38
N GLN A 418 -7.03 61.03 33.70
CA GLN A 418 -6.00 60.43 34.56
C GLN A 418 -5.66 59.01 34.06
N PRO A 419 -4.36 58.63 34.00
CA PRO A 419 -3.99 57.26 33.63
C PRO A 419 -4.61 56.25 34.61
N GLN A 420 -5.34 55.26 34.08
CA GLN A 420 -6.16 54.34 34.87
C GLN A 420 -5.62 52.91 34.77
N ARG A 421 -5.39 52.30 35.94
CA ARG A 421 -5.02 50.88 36.09
C ARG A 421 -6.20 49.96 35.71
N PRO A 422 -5.95 48.67 35.44
CA PRO A 422 -7.01 47.73 35.10
C PRO A 422 -8.01 47.53 36.25
N GLY A 423 -9.23 47.08 35.93
CA GLY A 423 -10.19 46.57 36.91
C GLY A 423 -9.86 45.14 37.37
N PRO A 424 -10.58 44.60 38.38
CA PRO A 424 -10.33 43.26 38.87
C PRO A 424 -10.78 42.18 37.85
N PRO A 425 -10.04 41.07 37.70
CA PRO A 425 -10.40 39.96 36.82
C PRO A 425 -11.48 39.08 37.47
N VAL A 426 -12.75 39.41 37.23
CA VAL A 426 -13.91 38.70 37.79
C VAL A 426 -14.70 37.98 36.70
N PRO A 427 -15.23 36.76 36.98
CA PRO A 427 -15.08 35.96 38.21
C PRO A 427 -13.71 35.28 38.30
N VAL A 428 -13.32 34.74 39.47
CA VAL A 428 -12.18 33.80 39.63
C VAL A 428 -12.74 32.48 40.16
N THR A 429 -12.43 31.37 39.48
CA THR A 429 -12.84 30.02 39.87
C THR A 429 -11.64 29.12 40.12
N ALA A 430 -11.67 28.36 41.21
CA ALA A 430 -10.65 27.39 41.61
C ALA A 430 -11.19 25.96 41.71
N LEU A 431 -10.48 24.99 41.13
CA LEU A 431 -10.80 23.56 41.19
C LEU A 431 -9.62 22.78 41.78
N ALA A 432 -9.87 22.02 42.85
CA ALA A 432 -8.86 21.20 43.53
C ALA A 432 -8.41 19.99 42.68
N GLY A 433 -7.12 19.67 42.76
CA GLY A 433 -6.52 18.43 42.27
C GLY A 433 -5.63 17.77 43.34
N ASP A 434 -4.65 16.97 42.91
CA ASP A 434 -3.71 16.24 43.79
C ASP A 434 -2.40 17.03 43.89
N GLY A 435 -2.29 17.81 44.97
CA GLY A 435 -1.20 18.75 45.16
C GLY A 435 -1.19 19.91 44.16
N ASP A 436 -2.31 20.16 43.48
CA ASP A 436 -2.50 21.26 42.54
C ASP A 436 -3.90 21.88 42.62
N VAL A 437 -4.03 23.11 42.11
CA VAL A 437 -5.31 23.81 41.92
C VAL A 437 -5.33 24.42 40.52
N ARG A 438 -6.41 24.17 39.77
CA ARG A 438 -6.67 24.80 38.47
C ARG A 438 -7.50 26.06 38.67
N LEU A 439 -6.99 27.19 38.20
CA LEU A 439 -7.61 28.50 38.29
C LEU A 439 -8.01 29.01 36.92
N SER A 440 -9.15 29.70 36.86
CA SER A 440 -9.56 30.49 35.70
C SER A 440 -10.23 31.77 36.14
N TRP A 441 -10.16 32.81 35.30
CA TRP A 441 -10.76 34.11 35.61
C TRP A 441 -11.31 34.85 34.38
N GLY A 442 -12.20 35.81 34.63
CA GLY A 442 -12.74 36.69 33.59
C GLY A 442 -11.75 37.79 33.17
N ARG A 443 -11.88 38.29 31.94
CA ARG A 443 -11.06 39.40 31.43
C ARG A 443 -11.25 40.66 32.26
N ALA A 444 -10.14 41.24 32.72
CA ALA A 444 -10.16 42.52 33.44
C ALA A 444 -10.53 43.69 32.51
N LYS A 445 -11.24 44.70 33.06
CA LYS A 445 -11.41 45.99 32.37
C LYS A 445 -10.04 46.64 32.20
N ARG A 446 -9.73 47.10 30.98
CA ARG A 446 -8.36 47.54 30.60
C ARG A 446 -7.86 48.79 31.34
N GLY A 447 -8.75 49.70 31.71
CA GLY A 447 -8.36 51.06 32.12
C GLY A 447 -7.89 51.85 30.91
N SER A 448 -6.80 52.63 31.05
CA SER A 448 -6.27 53.49 29.99
C SER A 448 -5.24 52.81 29.08
N ALA A 449 -4.86 51.55 29.34
CA ALA A 449 -3.88 50.80 28.54
C ALA A 449 -4.18 49.29 28.53
N PRO A 450 -3.73 48.52 27.52
CA PRO A 450 -3.92 47.08 27.47
C PRO A 450 -3.34 46.35 28.70
N VAL A 451 -4.04 45.32 29.17
CA VAL A 451 -3.52 44.43 30.22
C VAL A 451 -2.34 43.65 29.63
N ARG A 452 -1.19 43.73 30.29
CA ARG A 452 0.06 43.06 29.89
C ARG A 452 0.18 41.66 30.48
N ASN A 453 -0.43 41.40 31.63
CA ASN A 453 -0.33 40.13 32.35
C ASN A 453 -1.33 40.07 33.52
N TYR A 454 -1.52 38.84 34.02
CA TYR A 454 -2.13 38.55 35.30
C TYR A 454 -1.11 37.98 36.27
N THR A 455 -1.27 38.30 37.56
CA THR A 455 -0.46 37.72 38.64
C THR A 455 -1.38 37.06 39.66
N VAL A 456 -1.17 35.77 39.92
CA VAL A 456 -1.88 34.96 40.91
C VAL A 456 -1.00 34.86 42.16
N VAL A 457 -1.55 35.13 43.34
CA VAL A 457 -0.85 35.08 44.62
C VAL A 457 -1.65 34.25 45.62
N TRP A 458 -0.98 33.46 46.44
CA TRP A 458 -1.53 32.76 47.60
C TRP A 458 -0.60 32.89 48.80
N GLU A 459 -1.13 32.78 50.01
CA GLU A 459 -0.37 32.92 51.27
C GLU A 459 -0.37 31.64 52.09
N GLU A 460 -1.39 30.79 51.93
CA GLU A 460 -1.48 29.50 52.61
C GLU A 460 -0.40 28.51 52.09
N GLY A 461 0.03 27.55 52.91
CA GLY A 461 1.00 26.52 52.47
C GLY A 461 2.38 27.03 52.05
N GLY A 462 2.89 28.09 52.71
CA GLY A 462 4.22 28.65 52.44
C GLY A 462 4.23 29.83 51.45
N GLY A 463 3.09 30.12 50.84
CA GLY A 463 2.87 31.28 49.97
C GLY A 463 3.61 31.22 48.63
N GLY A 464 3.12 31.95 47.64
CA GLY A 464 3.76 32.01 46.32
C GLY A 464 3.04 32.89 45.33
N GLN A 465 3.66 33.05 44.15
CA GLN A 465 3.09 33.81 43.06
C GLN A 465 3.40 33.18 41.69
N VAL A 466 2.46 33.30 40.76
CA VAL A 466 2.61 32.91 39.36
C VAL A 466 2.12 34.04 38.48
N ARG A 467 2.88 34.38 37.44
CA ARG A 467 2.53 35.41 36.45
C ARG A 467 2.29 34.75 35.10
N VAL A 468 1.24 35.19 34.41
CA VAL A 468 0.88 34.73 33.07
C VAL A 468 0.57 35.93 32.18
N ASP A 469 0.68 35.78 30.87
CA ASP A 469 0.50 36.87 29.91
C ASP A 469 -0.95 37.41 29.87
N GLY A 470 -1.12 38.62 29.33
CA GLY A 470 -2.37 39.39 29.42
C GLY A 470 -3.57 38.83 28.66
N ASP A 471 -3.32 37.87 27.78
CA ASP A 471 -4.28 37.07 27.03
C ASP A 471 -4.59 35.72 27.69
N VAL A 472 -3.79 35.28 28.67
CA VAL A 472 -3.99 34.06 29.44
C VAL A 472 -4.99 34.29 30.57
N LEU A 473 -6.06 33.49 30.60
CA LEU A 473 -7.17 33.60 31.56
C LEU A 473 -7.34 32.36 32.46
N ARG A 474 -6.35 31.47 32.45
CA ARG A 474 -6.33 30.23 33.22
C ARG A 474 -4.89 29.82 33.54
N THR A 475 -4.68 29.18 34.69
CA THR A 475 -3.38 28.60 35.07
C THR A 475 -3.58 27.46 36.07
N THR A 476 -2.57 26.61 36.24
CA THR A 476 -2.55 25.54 37.25
C THR A 476 -1.42 25.80 38.23
N ILE A 477 -1.76 25.93 39.51
CA ILE A 477 -0.79 26.07 40.61
C ILE A 477 -0.47 24.68 41.14
N LYS A 478 0.77 24.25 41.00
CA LYS A 478 1.27 22.92 41.43
C LYS A 478 2.11 23.04 42.69
N GLY A 479 2.32 21.92 43.39
CA GLY A 479 3.17 21.86 44.59
C GLY A 479 2.49 22.37 45.85
N LEU A 480 1.16 22.30 45.88
CA LEU A 480 0.35 22.66 47.03
C LEU A 480 0.21 21.46 47.96
N ASP A 481 0.17 21.70 49.27
CA ASP A 481 -0.08 20.65 50.25
C ASP A 481 -1.54 20.16 50.21
N ASN A 482 -1.72 18.85 50.03
CA ASN A 482 -3.03 18.22 50.17
C ASN A 482 -3.56 18.33 51.60
N GLY A 483 -4.84 18.65 51.74
CA GLY A 483 -5.50 18.89 53.03
C GLY A 483 -5.40 20.34 53.52
N THR A 484 -4.57 21.18 52.91
CA THR A 484 -4.48 22.62 53.19
C THR A 484 -5.46 23.39 52.32
N THR A 485 -6.27 24.27 52.91
CA THR A 485 -7.19 25.15 52.17
C THR A 485 -6.46 26.40 51.68
N TYR A 486 -6.52 26.68 50.39
CA TYR A 486 -5.91 27.84 49.74
C TYR A 486 -6.97 28.84 49.29
N ARG A 487 -6.59 30.12 49.21
CA ARG A 487 -7.38 31.17 48.57
C ARG A 487 -6.51 32.05 47.69
N PHE A 488 -6.83 32.11 46.40
CA PHE A 488 -6.01 32.79 45.41
C PHE A 488 -6.48 34.22 45.13
N ARG A 489 -5.53 35.15 45.00
CA ARG A 489 -5.74 36.53 44.55
C ARG A 489 -5.20 36.70 43.14
N VAL A 490 -6.02 37.18 42.20
CA VAL A 490 -5.61 37.42 40.81
C VAL A 490 -5.63 38.92 40.51
N PHE A 491 -4.50 39.47 40.08
CA PHE A 491 -4.30 40.88 39.74
C PHE A 491 -4.09 41.04 38.23
N ALA A 492 -4.66 42.08 37.63
CA ALA A 492 -4.40 42.46 36.24
C ALA A 492 -3.47 43.68 36.17
N THR A 493 -2.44 43.67 35.31
CA THR A 493 -1.45 44.77 35.24
C THR A 493 -1.40 45.37 33.83
N ASN A 494 -1.46 46.70 33.72
CA ASN A 494 -1.15 47.44 32.48
C ASN A 494 0.08 48.35 32.66
N SER A 495 0.39 49.23 31.69
CA SER A 495 1.54 50.14 31.77
C SER A 495 1.46 51.16 32.91
N VAL A 496 0.29 51.37 33.52
CA VAL A 496 0.09 52.24 34.70
C VAL A 496 0.32 51.48 36.00
N GLY A 497 0.22 50.15 35.98
CA GLY A 497 0.45 49.28 37.14
C GLY A 497 -0.66 48.26 37.39
N ALA A 498 -0.59 47.57 38.53
CA ALA A 498 -1.53 46.53 38.91
C ALA A 498 -2.86 47.11 39.42
N GLY A 499 -3.96 46.61 38.88
CA GLY A 499 -5.33 46.87 39.35
C GLY A 499 -5.65 46.14 40.66
N PRO A 500 -6.85 46.35 41.23
CA PRO A 500 -7.29 45.61 42.41
C PRO A 500 -7.42 44.10 42.12
N PRO A 501 -7.21 43.22 43.12
CA PRO A 501 -7.33 41.78 42.93
C PRO A 501 -8.78 41.29 42.92
N ALA A 502 -8.99 40.13 42.30
CA ALA A 502 -10.17 39.30 42.53
C ALA A 502 -9.78 38.03 43.31
N LEU A 503 -10.65 37.59 44.22
CA LEU A 503 -10.43 36.42 45.06
C LEU A 503 -11.14 35.19 44.48
N SER A 504 -10.50 34.03 44.56
CA SER A 504 -11.17 32.75 44.38
C SER A 504 -12.04 32.38 45.59
N GLN A 505 -12.91 31.39 45.42
CA GLN A 505 -13.43 30.60 46.52
C GLN A 505 -12.29 29.83 47.24
N PRO A 506 -12.43 29.52 48.55
CA PRO A 506 -11.52 28.60 49.23
C PRO A 506 -11.52 27.22 48.56
N VAL A 507 -10.34 26.58 48.46
CA VAL A 507 -10.18 25.28 47.78
C VAL A 507 -9.12 24.44 48.48
N THR A 508 -9.37 23.13 48.65
CA THR A 508 -8.47 22.20 49.35
C THR A 508 -8.06 21.07 48.41
N PRO A 509 -6.79 21.01 47.96
CA PRO A 509 -6.26 19.85 47.23
C PRO A 509 -6.38 18.56 48.05
N GLN A 510 -6.60 17.43 47.38
CA GLN A 510 -6.72 16.11 48.01
C GLN A 510 -5.91 15.05 47.28
N ALA A 511 -5.29 14.15 48.04
CA ALA A 511 -4.52 13.05 47.47
C ALA A 511 -5.42 12.11 46.65
N SER A 512 -4.97 11.76 45.45
CA SER A 512 -5.69 10.82 44.59
C SER A 512 -5.66 9.41 45.22
N LYS A 513 -6.83 8.77 45.34
CA LYS A 513 -6.95 7.37 45.77
C LYS A 513 -6.80 6.44 44.56
N PRO A 514 -6.09 5.31 44.65
CA PRO A 514 -6.09 4.30 43.60
C PRO A 514 -7.52 3.81 43.28
N PRO A 515 -7.81 3.43 42.02
CA PRO A 515 -9.08 2.77 41.69
C PRO A 515 -9.27 1.47 42.47
N ALA A 516 -10.50 0.96 42.50
CA ALA A 516 -10.77 -0.37 43.05
C ALA A 516 -10.09 -1.46 42.21
N THR A 517 -9.79 -2.61 42.82
CA THR A 517 -9.26 -3.78 42.10
C THR A 517 -10.30 -4.28 41.08
N PRO A 518 -9.94 -4.45 39.80
CA PRO A 518 -10.84 -5.06 38.81
C PRO A 518 -11.22 -6.50 39.19
N ALA A 519 -12.40 -6.94 38.74
CA ALA A 519 -12.77 -8.36 38.79
C ALA A 519 -11.93 -9.18 37.79
N ALA A 520 -11.97 -10.52 37.90
CA ALA A 520 -11.31 -11.40 36.95
C ALA A 520 -11.80 -11.12 35.51
N PRO A 521 -10.89 -10.90 34.54
CA PRO A 521 -11.30 -10.65 33.17
C PRO A 521 -11.79 -11.94 32.50
N LYS A 522 -12.59 -11.78 31.45
CA LYS A 522 -13.00 -12.86 30.55
C LYS A 522 -12.09 -12.85 29.33
N ALA A 523 -11.45 -13.99 29.05
CA ALA A 523 -10.66 -14.20 27.84
C ALA A 523 -11.44 -15.07 26.84
N THR A 524 -11.51 -14.65 25.59
CA THR A 524 -12.20 -15.36 24.49
C THR A 524 -11.34 -15.39 23.24
N MET A 525 -11.43 -16.50 22.50
CA MET A 525 -10.79 -16.63 21.20
C MET A 525 -11.48 -15.72 20.21
N GLU A 526 -10.71 -14.90 19.50
CA GLU A 526 -11.25 -14.10 18.40
C GLU A 526 -11.51 -14.98 17.19
N LEU A 527 -12.73 -14.87 16.66
CA LEU A 527 -13.15 -15.52 15.44
C LEU A 527 -13.19 -14.49 14.30
N ASN A 528 -12.86 -14.91 13.09
CA ASN A 528 -13.14 -14.11 11.89
C ASN A 528 -14.65 -14.11 11.56
N ASP A 529 -15.07 -13.34 10.56
CA ASP A 529 -16.47 -13.27 10.12
C ASP A 529 -17.09 -14.62 9.73
N ALA A 530 -16.24 -15.60 9.37
CA ALA A 530 -16.65 -16.95 9.03
C ALA A 530 -16.62 -17.92 10.23
N GLY A 531 -16.38 -17.41 11.44
CA GLY A 531 -16.41 -18.19 12.68
C GLY A 531 -15.12 -18.98 12.98
N PHE A 532 -14.01 -18.70 12.30
CA PHE A 532 -12.76 -19.45 12.49
C PHE A 532 -11.77 -18.71 13.40
N PRO A 533 -11.07 -19.43 14.32
CA PRO A 533 -10.12 -18.84 15.24
C PRO A 533 -8.93 -18.20 14.54
N THR A 534 -8.65 -16.95 14.90
CA THR A 534 -7.59 -16.11 14.32
C THR A 534 -6.27 -16.19 15.09
N GLY A 535 -6.27 -16.88 16.24
CA GLY A 535 -5.16 -16.93 17.18
C GLY A 535 -4.93 -15.66 18.00
N ALA A 536 -5.79 -14.64 17.84
CA ALA A 536 -5.86 -13.52 18.77
C ALA A 536 -6.81 -13.83 19.93
N ILE A 537 -6.49 -13.29 21.11
CA ILE A 537 -7.35 -13.39 22.30
C ILE A 537 -7.90 -12.02 22.63
N GLU A 538 -9.21 -11.93 22.77
CA GLU A 538 -9.90 -10.77 23.31
C GLU A 538 -10.09 -10.96 24.81
N VAL A 539 -9.68 -9.97 25.59
CA VAL A 539 -9.78 -9.94 27.04
C VAL A 539 -10.71 -8.79 27.41
N SER A 540 -11.74 -9.04 28.19
CA SER A 540 -12.74 -8.04 28.58
C SER A 540 -12.99 -8.05 30.09
N TRP A 541 -13.28 -6.90 30.67
CA TRP A 541 -13.59 -6.75 32.10
C TRP A 541 -14.66 -5.69 32.34
N ALA A 542 -15.20 -5.67 33.56
CA ALA A 542 -16.10 -4.63 34.01
C ALA A 542 -15.33 -3.34 34.28
N ALA A 543 -15.84 -2.20 33.80
CA ALA A 543 -15.25 -0.90 34.07
C ALA A 543 -15.21 -0.61 35.59
N VAL A 544 -14.14 0.07 36.01
CA VAL A 544 -13.84 0.44 37.39
C VAL A 544 -13.92 1.96 37.50
N ALA A 545 -14.71 2.45 38.45
CA ALA A 545 -14.84 3.89 38.68
C ALA A 545 -13.48 4.54 38.99
N GLN A 546 -13.26 5.74 38.43
CA GLN A 546 -12.02 6.53 38.58
C GLN A 546 -10.77 5.94 37.90
N ALA A 547 -10.91 4.86 37.13
CA ALA A 547 -9.84 4.42 36.22
C ALA A 547 -9.79 5.35 35.00
N ALA A 548 -8.58 5.75 34.62
CA ALA A 548 -8.25 6.43 33.38
C ALA A 548 -7.68 5.45 32.34
N ASP A 549 -6.97 4.41 32.78
CA ASP A 549 -6.49 3.31 31.94
C ASP A 549 -6.43 1.99 32.72
N TYR A 550 -6.18 0.91 31.98
CA TYR A 550 -5.97 -0.45 32.48
C TYR A 550 -4.70 -1.06 31.90
N VAL A 551 -3.99 -1.80 32.74
CA VAL A 551 -2.86 -2.64 32.34
C VAL A 551 -3.33 -4.08 32.31
N VAL A 552 -3.29 -4.71 31.14
CA VAL A 552 -3.64 -6.11 30.96
C VAL A 552 -2.38 -6.93 30.78
N THR A 553 -2.14 -7.87 31.68
CA THR A 553 -0.92 -8.68 31.72
C THR A 553 -1.22 -10.12 31.30
N PRO A 554 -0.68 -10.60 30.17
CA PRO A 554 -0.73 -12.01 29.81
C PRO A 554 0.24 -12.83 30.66
N ILE A 555 -0.22 -13.96 31.16
CA ILE A 555 0.53 -14.90 31.99
C ILE A 555 0.57 -16.23 31.24
N ARG A 556 1.78 -16.72 30.97
CA ARG A 556 2.02 -18.02 30.33
C ARG A 556 2.72 -18.94 31.33
N ASP A 557 2.21 -20.15 31.50
CA ASP A 557 2.83 -21.17 32.38
C ASP A 557 3.12 -20.63 33.81
N GLY A 558 2.27 -19.72 34.31
CA GLY A 558 2.42 -19.09 35.63
C GLY A 558 3.46 -17.98 35.73
N GLN A 559 4.07 -17.55 34.62
CA GLN A 559 5.06 -16.46 34.57
C GLN A 559 4.52 -15.27 33.76
N ALA A 560 4.57 -14.08 34.35
CA ALA A 560 4.34 -12.82 33.63
C ALA A 560 5.63 -12.43 32.90
N GLY A 561 5.57 -12.14 31.59
CA GLY A 561 6.70 -11.53 30.86
C GLY A 561 7.12 -12.17 29.53
N SER A 562 6.50 -13.26 29.07
CA SER A 562 6.77 -13.74 27.70
C SER A 562 6.17 -12.83 26.62
N ASN A 563 5.16 -12.04 26.98
CA ASN A 563 4.46 -11.10 26.11
C ASN A 563 4.26 -9.78 26.86
N PRO A 564 4.41 -8.62 26.18
CA PRO A 564 4.29 -7.33 26.83
C PRO A 564 2.86 -7.07 27.33
N PRO A 565 2.68 -6.49 28.54
CA PRO A 565 1.38 -6.00 28.96
C PRO A 565 0.84 -4.92 28.02
N GLN A 566 -0.47 -4.86 27.86
CA GLN A 566 -1.13 -3.79 27.09
C GLN A 566 -1.72 -2.74 28.04
N ILE A 567 -1.62 -1.47 27.66
CA ILE A 567 -2.29 -0.37 28.37
C ILE A 567 -3.42 0.15 27.48
N VAL A 568 -4.65 0.07 27.97
CA VAL A 568 -5.85 0.48 27.24
C VAL A 568 -6.72 1.40 28.09
N SER A 569 -7.42 2.35 27.46
CA SER A 569 -8.42 3.19 28.12
C SER A 569 -9.81 2.56 28.15
N ASP A 570 -10.06 1.60 27.28
CA ASP A 570 -11.32 0.86 27.20
C ASP A 570 -11.34 -0.31 28.19
N ASN A 571 -12.46 -1.02 28.27
CA ASN A 571 -12.65 -2.18 29.14
C ASN A 571 -12.43 -3.53 28.42
N SER A 572 -11.69 -3.50 27.31
CA SER A 572 -11.20 -4.68 26.61
C SER A 572 -9.81 -4.45 26.03
N ALA A 573 -9.08 -5.54 25.84
CA ALA A 573 -7.76 -5.57 25.24
C ALA A 573 -7.65 -6.75 24.27
N ARG A 574 -6.99 -6.54 23.14
CA ARG A 574 -6.83 -7.53 22.09
C ARG A 574 -5.37 -7.93 22.00
N PHE A 575 -5.08 -9.21 22.19
CA PHE A 575 -3.74 -9.78 22.14
C PHE A 575 -3.54 -10.61 20.84
N PRO A 576 -3.15 -9.97 19.73
CA PRO A 576 -2.62 -10.70 18.57
C PRO A 576 -1.21 -11.23 18.86
N GLY A 577 -0.82 -12.31 18.21
CA GLY A 577 0.57 -12.78 18.23
C GLY A 577 0.96 -13.54 19.51
N LEU A 578 0.00 -14.01 20.30
CA LEU A 578 0.29 -15.02 21.32
C LEU A 578 0.76 -16.32 20.66
N THR A 579 1.63 -17.05 21.35
CA THR A 579 2.21 -18.29 20.81
C THR A 579 1.14 -19.37 20.62
N ALA A 580 0.97 -19.83 19.39
CA ALA A 580 0.07 -20.94 19.05
C ALA A 580 0.40 -22.20 19.87
N GLY A 581 -0.64 -22.92 20.29
CA GLY A 581 -0.56 -24.15 21.08
C GLY A 581 -0.41 -23.94 22.59
N GLN A 582 -0.12 -22.72 23.03
CA GLN A 582 0.11 -22.40 24.45
C GLN A 582 -1.16 -21.91 25.15
N THR A 583 -1.21 -22.13 26.46
CA THR A 583 -2.31 -21.68 27.32
C THR A 583 -1.92 -20.41 28.06
N TYR A 584 -2.81 -19.42 28.07
CA TYR A 584 -2.63 -18.14 28.73
C TYR A 584 -3.75 -17.88 29.74
N THR A 585 -3.42 -17.13 30.78
CA THR A 585 -4.37 -16.41 31.64
C THR A 585 -4.04 -14.92 31.61
N PHE A 586 -4.99 -14.08 32.01
CA PHE A 586 -4.83 -12.62 31.97
C PHE A 586 -5.23 -11.99 33.31
N THR A 587 -4.47 -10.98 33.75
CA THR A 587 -4.83 -10.12 34.88
C THR A 587 -4.95 -8.67 34.43
N VAL A 588 -5.79 -7.90 35.13
CA VAL A 588 -6.03 -6.48 34.84
C VAL A 588 -5.72 -5.63 36.07
N THR A 589 -5.03 -4.51 35.88
CA THR A 589 -4.79 -3.48 36.91
C THR A 589 -5.35 -2.15 36.43
N ALA A 590 -6.19 -1.48 37.22
CA ALA A 590 -6.72 -0.16 36.88
C ALA A 590 -5.77 0.95 37.36
N ARG A 591 -5.60 2.02 36.59
CA ARG A 591 -4.87 3.23 37.02
C ARG A 591 -5.74 4.46 36.87
N ASN A 592 -5.67 5.39 37.83
CA ASN A 592 -6.37 6.67 37.73
C ASN A 592 -5.57 7.71 36.93
N ALA A 593 -6.15 8.88 36.67
CA ALA A 593 -5.49 9.98 35.93
C ALA A 593 -4.23 10.54 36.61
N ALA A 594 -4.03 10.25 37.90
CA ALA A 594 -2.83 10.61 38.66
C ALA A 594 -1.75 9.50 38.60
N GLY A 595 -1.98 8.42 37.84
CA GLY A 595 -1.05 7.31 37.65
C GLY A 595 -1.04 6.28 38.78
N ARG A 596 -1.94 6.35 39.76
CA ARG A 596 -2.00 5.36 40.85
C ARG A 596 -2.72 4.09 40.41
N ALA A 597 -2.06 2.95 40.61
CA ALA A 597 -2.56 1.63 40.24
C ALA A 597 -3.29 0.92 41.39
N SER A 598 -4.35 0.17 41.05
CA SER A 598 -5.00 -0.80 41.93
C SER A 598 -4.10 -2.03 42.17
N ALA A 599 -4.55 -2.99 42.99
CA ALA A 599 -4.02 -4.36 42.90
C ALA A 599 -4.42 -5.00 41.55
N ALA A 600 -3.71 -6.06 41.13
CA ALA A 600 -4.11 -6.85 39.98
C ALA A 600 -5.36 -7.69 40.31
N SER A 601 -6.21 -7.89 39.31
CA SER A 601 -7.35 -8.82 39.39
C SER A 601 -6.87 -10.26 39.63
N PRO A 602 -7.76 -11.17 40.07
CA PRO A 602 -7.56 -12.59 39.85
C PRO A 602 -7.37 -12.88 38.35
N PRO A 603 -6.64 -13.96 37.98
CA PRO A 603 -6.45 -14.34 36.58
C PRO A 603 -7.78 -14.77 35.94
N SER A 604 -7.90 -14.56 34.61
CA SER A 604 -8.97 -15.17 33.80
C SER A 604 -8.93 -16.70 33.88
N GLU A 605 -10.02 -17.33 33.42
CA GLU A 605 -9.97 -18.73 33.02
C GLU A 605 -8.87 -18.95 31.95
N PRO A 606 -8.18 -20.10 31.97
CA PRO A 606 -7.12 -20.40 31.02
C PRO A 606 -7.68 -20.61 29.61
N ILE A 607 -7.01 -20.01 28.62
CA ILE A 607 -7.38 -20.14 27.20
C ILE A 607 -6.18 -20.60 26.37
N ARG A 608 -6.40 -21.64 25.55
CA ARG A 608 -5.38 -22.16 24.64
C ARG A 608 -5.45 -21.47 23.28
N VAL A 609 -4.35 -20.83 22.90
CA VAL A 609 -4.21 -20.12 21.63
C VAL A 609 -4.10 -21.13 20.49
N HIS A 610 -4.95 -21.01 19.48
CA HIS A 610 -4.94 -21.87 18.30
C HIS A 610 -5.47 -21.10 17.09
N TYR A 611 -5.14 -21.61 15.90
CA TYR A 611 -5.50 -21.03 14.63
C TYR A 611 -6.22 -22.09 13.80
N ALA A 612 -7.20 -21.67 13.02
CA ALA A 612 -7.70 -22.50 11.94
C ALA A 612 -6.62 -22.66 10.85
N PRO A 613 -6.49 -23.84 10.22
CA PRO A 613 -5.71 -23.97 8.99
C PRO A 613 -6.21 -23.00 7.91
N ALA A 614 -5.33 -22.53 7.02
CA ALA A 614 -5.79 -21.74 5.88
C ALA A 614 -6.64 -22.59 4.92
N ALA A 615 -7.37 -21.92 4.02
CA ALA A 615 -8.08 -22.62 2.95
C ALA A 615 -7.08 -23.33 2.01
N PRO A 616 -7.33 -24.59 1.62
CA PRO A 616 -6.57 -25.25 0.56
C PRO A 616 -6.63 -24.43 -0.73
N GLY A 617 -5.48 -24.20 -1.38
CA GLY A 617 -5.41 -23.43 -2.61
C GLY A 617 -5.64 -24.30 -3.86
N GLY A 618 -5.91 -23.68 -5.01
CA GLY A 618 -5.87 -24.37 -6.32
C GLY A 618 -6.84 -25.54 -6.45
N VAL A 619 -7.95 -25.52 -5.72
CA VAL A 619 -8.97 -26.56 -5.80
C VAL A 619 -9.51 -26.61 -7.23
N SER A 620 -9.40 -27.77 -7.85
CA SER A 620 -9.88 -28.03 -9.21
C SER A 620 -10.40 -29.45 -9.29
N GLY A 621 -11.39 -29.68 -10.14
CA GLY A 621 -11.87 -31.03 -10.40
C GLY A 621 -11.98 -31.30 -11.89
N GLN A 622 -11.73 -32.53 -12.28
CA GLN A 622 -11.90 -33.01 -13.64
C GLN A 622 -12.81 -34.23 -13.60
N GLN A 623 -13.84 -34.25 -14.43
CA GLN A 623 -14.64 -35.45 -14.62
C GLN A 623 -13.84 -36.49 -15.40
N THR A 624 -13.74 -37.71 -14.87
CA THR A 624 -12.96 -38.83 -15.44
C THR A 624 -13.81 -40.06 -15.74
N GLY A 625 -15.09 -40.05 -15.35
CA GLY A 625 -16.09 -41.05 -15.71
C GLY A 625 -17.50 -40.47 -15.60
N PRO A 626 -18.57 -41.23 -15.93
CA PRO A 626 -19.94 -40.73 -15.94
C PRO A 626 -20.35 -40.01 -14.64
N ASN A 627 -19.97 -40.58 -13.50
CA ASN A 627 -20.21 -40.02 -12.17
C ASN A 627 -18.92 -39.91 -11.35
N THR A 628 -17.75 -39.98 -11.98
CA THR A 628 -16.45 -40.05 -11.29
C THR A 628 -15.63 -38.82 -11.59
N TYR A 629 -15.05 -38.20 -10.55
CA TYR A 629 -14.29 -36.97 -10.65
C TYR A 629 -12.98 -37.09 -9.89
N LEU A 630 -11.89 -36.62 -10.48
CA LEU A 630 -10.61 -36.44 -9.81
C LEU A 630 -10.51 -34.99 -9.32
N ILE A 631 -10.49 -34.80 -8.00
CA ILE A 631 -10.32 -33.51 -7.35
C ILE A 631 -8.86 -33.35 -6.93
N LYS A 632 -8.28 -32.18 -7.20
CA LYS A 632 -6.90 -31.82 -6.84
C LYS A 632 -6.91 -30.49 -6.09
N TRP A 633 -6.01 -30.35 -5.14
CA TRP A 633 -5.78 -29.10 -4.41
C TRP A 633 -4.30 -28.97 -4.03
N SER A 634 -3.92 -27.79 -3.55
CA SER A 634 -2.63 -27.53 -2.94
C SER A 634 -2.76 -27.48 -1.42
N ALA A 635 -1.66 -27.81 -0.73
CA ALA A 635 -1.65 -27.89 0.71
C ALA A 635 -2.09 -26.56 1.37
N ALA A 636 -2.91 -26.65 2.40
CA ALA A 636 -3.27 -25.51 3.23
C ALA A 636 -2.05 -25.05 4.05
N LYS A 637 -1.88 -23.73 4.17
CA LYS A 637 -0.87 -23.17 5.07
C LYS A 637 -1.26 -23.44 6.53
N THR A 638 -0.29 -23.85 7.33
CA THR A 638 -0.44 -24.07 8.77
C THR A 638 -0.08 -22.80 9.54
N HIS A 639 -0.71 -22.64 10.69
CA HIS A 639 -0.48 -21.52 11.62
C HIS A 639 -0.03 -22.05 12.99
N GLY A 640 0.92 -22.99 12.98
CA GLY A 640 1.46 -23.64 14.18
C GLY A 640 0.92 -25.05 14.44
N THR A 641 -0.35 -25.32 14.11
CA THR A 641 -0.94 -26.66 14.19
C THR A 641 -0.89 -27.35 12.82
N ALA A 642 -0.42 -28.60 12.78
CA ALA A 642 -0.34 -29.37 11.55
C ALA A 642 -1.74 -29.73 11.04
N VAL A 643 -1.94 -29.64 9.72
CA VAL A 643 -3.11 -30.22 9.07
C VAL A 643 -3.05 -31.74 9.25
N THR A 644 -4.17 -32.34 9.62
CA THR A 644 -4.30 -33.79 9.85
C THR A 644 -5.14 -34.46 8.75
N SER A 645 -6.06 -33.73 8.12
CA SER A 645 -6.91 -34.26 7.04
C SER A 645 -7.41 -33.18 6.09
N TYR A 646 -7.85 -33.61 4.90
CA TYR A 646 -8.64 -32.80 3.98
C TYR A 646 -10.00 -33.46 3.76
N THR A 647 -11.07 -32.66 3.78
CA THR A 647 -12.43 -33.12 3.50
C THR A 647 -12.95 -32.43 2.24
N VAL A 648 -13.37 -33.22 1.26
CA VAL A 648 -13.98 -32.77 0.01
C VAL A 648 -15.49 -32.81 0.15
N ARG A 649 -16.18 -31.70 -0.16
CA ARG A 649 -17.64 -31.60 -0.11
C ARG A 649 -18.22 -31.10 -1.43
N ASP A 650 -19.46 -31.49 -1.71
CA ASP A 650 -20.24 -30.93 -2.80
C ASP A 650 -20.73 -29.49 -2.48
N SER A 651 -21.38 -28.84 -3.44
CA SER A 651 -21.92 -27.48 -3.27
C SER A 651 -23.06 -27.37 -2.25
N ARG A 652 -23.61 -28.49 -1.78
CA ARG A 652 -24.65 -28.57 -0.74
C ARG A 652 -24.08 -28.92 0.63
N GLY A 653 -22.77 -29.09 0.73
CA GLY A 653 -22.07 -29.43 1.97
C GLY A 653 -22.02 -30.94 2.27
N ALA A 654 -22.45 -31.81 1.35
CA ALA A 654 -22.34 -33.25 1.56
C ALA A 654 -20.87 -33.69 1.43
N GLU A 655 -20.39 -34.46 2.41
CA GLU A 655 -19.04 -35.04 2.37
C GLU A 655 -18.94 -36.11 1.28
N LEU A 656 -18.01 -35.92 0.34
CA LEU A 656 -17.73 -36.84 -0.75
C LEU A 656 -16.51 -37.71 -0.46
N ALA A 657 -15.50 -37.17 0.23
CA ALA A 657 -14.30 -37.88 0.64
C ALA A 657 -13.59 -37.17 1.78
N LYS A 658 -12.86 -37.94 2.60
CA LYS A 658 -11.90 -37.43 3.58
C LYS A 658 -10.59 -38.19 3.44
N VAL A 659 -9.49 -37.46 3.32
CA VAL A 659 -8.14 -38.01 3.11
C VAL A 659 -7.16 -37.46 4.14
N ASN A 660 -6.03 -38.14 4.31
CA ASN A 660 -4.97 -37.69 5.21
C ASN A 660 -4.24 -36.43 4.68
N ALA A 661 -3.44 -35.79 5.53
CA ALA A 661 -2.74 -34.54 5.20
C ALA A 661 -1.70 -34.65 4.07
N SER A 662 -1.14 -35.83 3.80
CA SER A 662 -0.18 -36.04 2.70
C SER A 662 -0.86 -36.21 1.33
N THR A 663 -2.16 -36.52 1.32
CA THR A 663 -2.92 -36.74 0.11
C THR A 663 -3.56 -35.44 -0.37
N LEU A 664 -3.14 -34.95 -1.55
CA LEU A 664 -3.61 -33.71 -2.17
C LEU A 664 -4.56 -33.92 -3.36
N THR A 665 -5.06 -35.14 -3.51
CA THR A 665 -6.00 -35.54 -4.55
C THR A 665 -7.03 -36.52 -4.01
N ALA A 666 -8.27 -36.45 -4.47
CA ALA A 666 -9.29 -37.46 -4.16
C ALA A 666 -10.12 -37.78 -5.40
N THR A 667 -10.34 -39.07 -5.63
CA THR A 667 -11.35 -39.52 -6.60
C THR A 667 -12.68 -39.66 -5.88
N VAL A 668 -13.71 -38.98 -6.38
CA VAL A 668 -15.05 -38.95 -5.78
C VAL A 668 -16.11 -39.39 -6.78
N THR A 669 -17.21 -39.93 -6.26
CA THR A 669 -18.37 -40.33 -7.05
C THR A 669 -19.57 -39.45 -6.69
N ALA A 670 -20.16 -38.77 -7.69
CA ALA A 670 -21.30 -37.88 -7.50
C ALA A 670 -22.10 -37.70 -8.80
N THR A 671 -23.36 -37.28 -8.71
CA THR A 671 -24.20 -36.97 -9.87
C THR A 671 -24.19 -35.46 -10.16
N GLY A 672 -23.84 -35.07 -11.39
CA GLY A 672 -23.96 -33.68 -11.85
C GLY A 672 -23.10 -32.66 -11.09
N LEU A 673 -21.90 -33.04 -10.66
CA LEU A 673 -21.04 -32.19 -9.85
C LEU A 673 -20.50 -31.01 -10.69
N THR A 674 -20.83 -29.77 -10.31
CA THR A 674 -20.39 -28.56 -11.02
C THR A 674 -19.28 -27.82 -10.28
N SER A 675 -19.24 -27.96 -8.95
CA SER A 675 -18.21 -27.40 -8.09
C SER A 675 -18.01 -28.25 -6.85
N VAL A 676 -16.85 -28.10 -6.22
CA VAL A 676 -16.49 -28.74 -4.96
C VAL A 676 -15.84 -27.74 -4.04
N THR A 677 -15.90 -28.05 -2.75
CA THR A 677 -15.12 -27.36 -1.73
C THR A 677 -14.21 -28.35 -1.02
N VAL A 678 -13.04 -27.88 -0.57
CA VAL A 678 -12.08 -28.68 0.21
C VAL A 678 -11.72 -27.89 1.47
N THR A 679 -11.90 -28.48 2.64
CA THR A 679 -11.47 -27.91 3.93
C THR A 679 -10.26 -28.66 4.47
N ALA A 680 -9.35 -27.95 5.10
CA ALA A 680 -8.26 -28.55 5.88
C ALA A 680 -8.68 -28.66 7.35
N GLY A 681 -8.49 -29.84 7.94
CA GLY A 681 -8.74 -30.11 9.36
C GLY A 681 -7.45 -30.20 10.16
N SER A 682 -7.49 -29.78 11.42
CA SER A 682 -6.40 -29.93 12.40
C SER A 682 -6.92 -30.47 13.74
N SER A 683 -6.04 -30.69 14.72
CA SER A 683 -6.46 -31.04 16.08
C SER A 683 -7.30 -29.94 16.76
N ASP A 684 -7.19 -28.70 16.28
CA ASP A 684 -7.84 -27.52 16.86
C ASP A 684 -9.11 -27.12 16.08
N GLY A 685 -9.51 -27.92 15.08
CA GLY A 685 -10.70 -27.68 14.27
C GLY A 685 -10.42 -27.55 12.78
N ASP A 686 -11.51 -27.40 12.02
CA ASP A 686 -11.49 -27.22 10.57
C ASP A 686 -11.26 -25.75 10.20
N GLY A 687 -10.58 -25.53 9.07
CA GLY A 687 -10.40 -24.21 8.48
C GLY A 687 -11.40 -23.90 7.36
N PRO A 688 -11.35 -22.67 6.81
CA PRO A 688 -12.18 -22.28 5.68
C PRO A 688 -11.95 -23.18 4.46
N ALA A 689 -12.96 -23.21 3.58
CA ALA A 689 -12.94 -24.06 2.40
C ALA A 689 -12.30 -23.35 1.19
N GLY A 690 -11.43 -24.05 0.48
CA GLY A 690 -11.07 -23.70 -0.90
C GLY A 690 -12.15 -24.21 -1.85
N SER A 691 -12.46 -23.47 -2.91
CA SER A 691 -13.48 -23.86 -3.89
C SER A 691 -12.89 -24.03 -5.29
N GLY A 692 -13.44 -24.99 -6.04
CA GLY A 692 -13.01 -25.31 -7.39
C GLY A 692 -14.19 -25.69 -8.27
N ARG A 693 -14.12 -25.29 -9.55
CA ARG A 693 -15.07 -25.75 -10.57
C ARG A 693 -14.67 -27.10 -11.10
N ILE A 694 -15.66 -27.89 -11.47
CA ILE A 694 -15.45 -29.14 -12.21
C ILE A 694 -15.35 -28.82 -13.70
N GLN A 695 -14.28 -29.28 -14.32
CA GLN A 695 -14.18 -29.40 -15.77
C GLN A 695 -14.96 -30.64 -16.22
N THR A 696 -16.12 -30.42 -16.82
CA THR A 696 -16.95 -31.46 -17.42
C THR A 696 -16.20 -32.07 -18.61
N ALA A 697 -16.23 -33.40 -18.72
CA ALA A 697 -15.62 -34.06 -19.87
C ALA A 697 -16.47 -33.85 -21.12
N THR A 698 -15.79 -33.70 -22.25
CA THR A 698 -16.37 -33.72 -23.60
C THR A 698 -15.65 -34.80 -24.39
N THR A 699 -16.21 -35.20 -25.54
CA THR A 699 -15.49 -36.05 -26.48
C THR A 699 -14.12 -35.40 -26.76
N PRO A 700 -13.01 -36.16 -26.76
CA PRO A 700 -11.68 -35.60 -26.98
C PRO A 700 -11.65 -34.77 -28.26
N GLN A 701 -10.74 -33.79 -28.32
CA GLN A 701 -10.53 -32.98 -29.51
C GLN A 701 -9.05 -33.06 -29.87
N VAL A 702 -8.72 -33.87 -30.86
CA VAL A 702 -7.36 -34.15 -31.29
C VAL A 702 -7.00 -33.22 -32.43
N ARG A 703 -5.81 -32.62 -32.35
CA ARG A 703 -5.26 -31.82 -33.44
C ARG A 703 -3.79 -32.12 -33.64
N ILE A 704 -3.40 -32.61 -34.81
CA ILE A 704 -1.99 -32.69 -35.21
C ILE A 704 -1.49 -31.29 -35.52
N THR A 705 -0.50 -30.81 -34.78
CA THR A 705 0.07 -29.46 -34.93
C THR A 705 1.21 -29.45 -35.94
N SER A 706 2.06 -30.48 -35.95
CA SER A 706 3.13 -30.62 -36.93
C SER A 706 3.56 -32.08 -37.07
N THR A 707 4.05 -32.45 -38.25
CA THR A 707 4.75 -33.71 -38.50
C THR A 707 6.13 -33.40 -39.07
N SER A 708 7.12 -34.21 -38.70
CA SER A 708 8.47 -34.18 -39.28
C SER A 708 8.94 -35.61 -39.49
N ALA A 709 9.65 -35.88 -40.58
CA ALA A 709 10.11 -37.22 -40.90
C ALA A 709 11.63 -37.27 -41.11
N THR A 710 12.24 -38.36 -40.68
CA THR A 710 13.57 -38.80 -41.14
C THR A 710 13.41 -39.80 -42.29
N GLN A 711 14.50 -40.48 -42.66
CA GLN A 711 14.46 -41.57 -43.63
C GLN A 711 13.60 -42.76 -43.16
N ASN A 712 13.41 -42.94 -41.85
CA ASN A 712 12.84 -44.17 -41.29
C ASN A 712 11.87 -43.93 -40.13
N SER A 713 11.56 -42.68 -39.81
CA SER A 713 10.72 -42.34 -38.65
C SER A 713 9.91 -41.09 -38.91
N ILE A 714 8.75 -41.01 -38.26
CA ILE A 714 7.89 -39.83 -38.27
C ILE A 714 7.66 -39.39 -36.83
N THR A 715 8.01 -38.15 -36.53
CA THR A 715 7.68 -37.48 -35.28
C THR A 715 6.42 -36.64 -35.46
N VAL A 716 5.41 -36.90 -34.62
CA VAL A 716 4.11 -36.22 -34.62
C VAL A 716 4.01 -35.35 -33.37
N ARG A 717 3.72 -34.06 -33.57
CA ARG A 717 3.26 -33.15 -32.52
C ARG A 717 1.76 -32.95 -32.64
N PHE A 718 1.07 -32.99 -31.50
CA PHE A 718 -0.38 -32.93 -31.43
C PHE A 718 -0.84 -32.37 -30.08
N THR A 719 -2.09 -31.94 -30.02
CA THR A 719 -2.78 -31.51 -28.80
C THR A 719 -4.06 -32.31 -28.63
N VAL A 720 -4.41 -32.65 -27.38
CA VAL A 720 -5.68 -33.30 -27.02
C VAL A 720 -6.39 -32.40 -26.01
N ALA A 721 -7.56 -31.89 -26.38
CA ALA A 721 -8.45 -31.15 -25.49
C ALA A 721 -9.70 -31.99 -25.14
N GLY A 722 -10.55 -31.47 -24.24
CA GLY A 722 -11.85 -32.08 -23.91
C GLY A 722 -11.93 -32.85 -22.58
N GLY A 723 -10.80 -33.06 -21.89
CA GLY A 723 -10.78 -33.66 -20.55
C GLY A 723 -11.11 -35.17 -20.54
N GLY A 724 -11.64 -35.69 -19.42
CA GLY A 724 -12.07 -37.09 -19.33
C GLY A 724 -10.97 -38.14 -19.12
N ALA A 725 -9.73 -37.73 -18.81
CA ALA A 725 -8.56 -38.61 -18.73
C ALA A 725 -8.42 -39.53 -19.98
N PRO A 726 -8.23 -38.94 -21.17
CA PRO A 726 -8.24 -39.72 -22.41
C PRO A 726 -7.03 -40.66 -22.47
N THR A 727 -7.21 -41.81 -23.10
CA THR A 727 -6.12 -42.65 -23.62
C THR A 727 -5.88 -42.26 -25.07
N CYS A 728 -4.62 -42.29 -25.52
CA CYS A 728 -4.28 -41.89 -26.88
C CYS A 728 -3.38 -42.91 -27.54
N ALA A 729 -3.52 -43.05 -28.85
CA ALA A 729 -2.67 -43.89 -29.66
C ALA A 729 -2.31 -43.25 -30.99
N ILE A 730 -1.15 -43.62 -31.50
CA ILE A 730 -0.73 -43.31 -32.87
C ILE A 730 -0.87 -44.56 -33.71
N LEU A 731 -1.59 -44.42 -34.81
CA LEU A 731 -1.72 -45.41 -35.86
C LEU A 731 -0.94 -44.92 -37.10
N VAL A 732 -0.29 -45.86 -37.79
CA VAL A 732 0.30 -45.65 -39.11
C VAL A 732 -0.35 -46.64 -40.05
N ASP A 733 -1.01 -46.13 -41.10
CA ASP A 733 -1.81 -46.91 -42.05
C ASP A 733 -2.78 -47.88 -41.34
N ASN A 734 -3.52 -47.34 -40.36
CA ASN A 734 -4.46 -48.06 -39.49
C ASN A 734 -3.86 -49.16 -38.59
N GLN A 735 -2.53 -49.27 -38.49
CA GLN A 735 -1.86 -50.16 -37.54
C GLN A 735 -1.43 -49.38 -36.31
N ARG A 736 -1.78 -49.85 -35.12
CA ARG A 736 -1.40 -49.19 -33.85
C ARG A 736 0.10 -49.36 -33.61
N ARG A 737 0.82 -48.23 -33.44
CA ARG A 737 2.29 -48.22 -33.30
C ARG A 737 2.78 -47.71 -31.94
N ALA A 738 2.01 -46.84 -31.28
CA ALA A 738 2.38 -46.29 -29.97
C ALA A 738 1.14 -45.88 -29.16
N GLU A 739 1.26 -45.91 -27.83
CA GLU A 739 0.19 -45.54 -26.89
C GLU A 739 0.71 -44.54 -25.87
N SER A 740 0.38 -43.26 -26.05
CA SER A 740 0.71 -42.18 -25.12
C SER A 740 -0.11 -40.95 -25.48
N CYS A 741 -0.52 -40.15 -24.50
CA CYS A 741 -1.09 -38.83 -24.77
C CYS A 741 -0.03 -37.71 -24.71
N THR A 742 1.24 -38.06 -24.54
CA THR A 742 2.34 -37.09 -24.43
C THR A 742 2.86 -36.73 -25.82
N SER A 743 2.99 -35.44 -26.10
CA SER A 743 3.51 -34.93 -27.37
C SER A 743 4.89 -34.29 -27.18
N PRO A 744 5.86 -34.43 -28.12
CA PRO A 744 5.81 -35.22 -29.36
C PRO A 744 5.91 -36.72 -29.14
N MET A 745 5.44 -37.49 -30.12
CA MET A 745 5.72 -38.93 -30.25
C MET A 745 6.44 -39.23 -31.56
N THR A 746 7.25 -40.28 -31.57
CA THR A 746 7.97 -40.71 -32.78
C THR A 746 7.66 -42.17 -33.09
N VAL A 747 7.15 -42.43 -34.28
CA VAL A 747 7.01 -43.77 -34.85
C VAL A 747 8.27 -44.07 -35.65
N ARG A 748 8.93 -45.19 -35.34
CA ARG A 748 10.17 -45.64 -35.98
C ARG A 748 9.89 -46.84 -36.89
N ASP A 749 10.95 -47.31 -37.55
CA ASP A 749 10.95 -48.52 -38.37
C ASP A 749 9.98 -48.41 -39.54
N LEU A 750 10.05 -47.27 -40.23
CA LEU A 750 9.31 -46.93 -41.43
C LEU A 750 10.23 -47.01 -42.65
N SER A 751 9.66 -47.29 -43.81
CA SER A 751 10.38 -47.38 -45.08
C SER A 751 10.71 -45.98 -45.62
N PRO A 752 11.90 -45.77 -46.23
CA PRO A 752 12.26 -44.49 -46.82
C PRO A 752 11.47 -44.14 -48.08
N ASN A 753 11.31 -42.83 -48.31
CA ASN A 753 10.51 -42.26 -49.40
C ASN A 753 9.05 -42.74 -49.48
N THR A 754 8.51 -43.34 -48.41
CA THR A 754 7.14 -43.86 -48.37
C THR A 754 6.21 -42.84 -47.72
N ALA A 755 5.05 -42.60 -48.33
CA ALA A 755 4.00 -41.79 -47.74
C ALA A 755 3.21 -42.64 -46.73
N TYR A 756 3.13 -42.17 -45.50
CA TYR A 756 2.40 -42.82 -44.42
C TYR A 756 1.23 -41.95 -43.97
N ARG A 757 0.08 -42.58 -43.75
CA ARG A 757 -1.07 -41.97 -43.10
C ARG A 757 -0.89 -42.10 -41.60
N VAL A 758 -0.64 -40.98 -40.92
CA VAL A 758 -0.44 -40.97 -39.47
C VAL A 758 -1.68 -40.43 -38.78
N THR A 759 -2.31 -41.27 -37.96
CA THR A 759 -3.53 -40.94 -37.22
C THR A 759 -3.20 -40.89 -35.73
N VAL A 760 -3.56 -39.79 -35.06
CA VAL A 760 -3.58 -39.71 -33.60
C VAL A 760 -5.04 -39.88 -33.17
N GLU A 761 -5.31 -40.92 -32.40
CA GLU A 761 -6.62 -41.21 -31.82
C GLU A 761 -6.58 -40.92 -30.32
N ALA A 762 -7.63 -40.29 -29.78
CA ALA A 762 -7.82 -40.12 -28.35
C ALA A 762 -9.24 -40.54 -27.94
N THR A 763 -9.34 -41.35 -26.89
CA THR A 763 -10.58 -41.93 -26.39
C THR A 763 -10.78 -41.62 -24.93
N ASN A 764 -11.96 -41.17 -24.54
CA ASN A 764 -12.41 -41.11 -23.15
C ASN A 764 -13.85 -41.68 -23.04
N PHE A 765 -14.45 -41.62 -21.86
CA PHE A 765 -15.80 -42.14 -21.64
C PHE A 765 -16.93 -41.38 -22.36
N MET A 766 -16.64 -40.19 -22.92
CA MET A 766 -17.56 -39.41 -23.76
C MET A 766 -17.45 -39.78 -25.25
N GLY A 767 -16.42 -40.53 -25.64
CA GLY A 767 -16.21 -40.99 -27.02
C GLY A 767 -14.77 -40.90 -27.48
N THR A 768 -14.58 -41.06 -28.78
CA THR A 768 -13.28 -41.02 -29.45
C THR A 768 -13.26 -39.90 -30.48
N ASP A 769 -12.11 -39.24 -30.61
CA ASP A 769 -11.80 -38.36 -31.74
C ASP A 769 -10.43 -38.71 -32.31
N SER A 770 -10.20 -38.36 -33.57
CA SER A 770 -8.94 -38.63 -34.23
C SER A 770 -8.57 -37.53 -35.22
N ALA A 771 -7.28 -37.26 -35.32
CA ALA A 771 -6.73 -36.39 -36.34
C ALA A 771 -5.73 -37.16 -37.18
N GLU A 772 -5.79 -36.96 -38.48
CA GLU A 772 -4.94 -37.65 -39.46
C GLU A 772 -4.10 -36.64 -40.22
N ARG A 773 -2.86 -37.04 -40.56
CA ARG A 773 -2.01 -36.33 -41.48
C ARG A 773 -1.15 -37.28 -42.29
N GLU A 774 -1.09 -37.07 -43.60
CA GLU A 774 -0.13 -37.75 -44.46
C GLU A 774 1.27 -37.15 -44.27
N GLN A 775 2.27 -38.02 -44.13
CA GLN A 775 3.66 -37.62 -44.04
C GLN A 775 4.54 -38.61 -44.79
N ARG A 776 5.34 -38.10 -45.72
CA ARG A 776 6.35 -38.89 -46.44
C ARG A 776 7.67 -38.89 -45.68
N THR A 777 8.28 -40.07 -45.52
CA THR A 777 9.65 -40.21 -45.02
C THR A 777 10.64 -39.68 -46.03
N GLN A 778 11.81 -39.25 -45.55
CA GLN A 778 12.83 -38.70 -46.43
C GLN A 778 13.38 -39.77 -47.38
N ARG A 779 13.70 -39.35 -48.61
CA ARG A 779 14.37 -40.22 -49.58
C ARG A 779 15.81 -40.50 -49.14
N VAL A 780 16.28 -41.72 -49.41
CA VAL A 780 17.71 -42.06 -49.28
C VAL A 780 18.42 -41.60 -50.56
N THR A 781 19.43 -40.77 -50.43
CA THR A 781 20.19 -40.22 -51.56
C THR A 781 21.30 -41.20 -52.00
N TYR A 782 21.57 -41.26 -53.30
CA TYR A 782 22.64 -42.05 -53.91
C TYR A 782 24.01 -41.78 -53.23
N GLY A 783 24.72 -42.84 -52.82
CA GLY A 783 26.03 -42.74 -52.19
C GLY A 783 26.02 -42.50 -50.67
N ALA A 784 24.85 -42.54 -50.02
CA ALA A 784 24.77 -42.45 -48.56
C ALA A 784 25.49 -43.66 -47.90
N GLN A 785 26.52 -43.39 -47.10
CA GLN A 785 27.16 -44.41 -46.26
C GLN A 785 26.34 -44.63 -44.99
N VAL A 786 25.82 -45.83 -44.85
CA VAL A 786 25.02 -46.25 -43.70
C VAL A 786 25.93 -47.10 -42.79
N THR A 787 26.23 -46.61 -41.59
CA THR A 787 27.08 -47.34 -40.64
C THR A 787 26.20 -48.10 -39.66
N CYS A 788 26.33 -49.42 -39.59
CA CYS A 788 25.52 -50.24 -38.70
C CYS A 788 26.28 -50.55 -37.41
N THR A 789 25.66 -50.27 -36.26
CA THR A 789 26.25 -50.46 -34.94
C THR A 789 25.35 -51.34 -34.10
N ASP A 790 25.92 -52.30 -33.37
CA ASP A 790 25.16 -53.20 -32.51
C ASP A 790 24.36 -52.44 -31.44
N ALA A 791 23.13 -52.86 -31.18
CA ALA A 791 22.43 -52.45 -29.97
C ALA A 791 23.12 -53.12 -28.78
N PRO A 792 23.37 -52.43 -27.64
CA PRO A 792 24.16 -52.96 -26.52
C PRO A 792 23.69 -54.33 -25.98
N ASN A 793 22.42 -54.69 -26.22
CA ASN A 793 21.78 -55.88 -25.66
C ASN A 793 21.20 -56.85 -26.72
N ASN A 794 21.48 -56.66 -28.02
CA ASN A 794 21.07 -57.59 -29.07
C ASN A 794 22.24 -57.81 -30.07
N PRO A 795 22.84 -59.02 -30.15
CA PRO A 795 23.96 -59.31 -31.04
C PRO A 795 23.59 -59.40 -32.53
N GLN A 796 22.34 -59.06 -32.90
CA GLN A 796 21.95 -58.82 -34.29
C GLN A 796 21.68 -57.31 -34.50
N PRO A 797 22.44 -56.64 -35.38
CA PRO A 797 22.17 -55.24 -35.71
C PRO A 797 20.93 -55.16 -36.60
N ASN A 798 19.75 -54.97 -35.97
CA ASN A 798 18.49 -54.83 -36.70
C ASN A 798 18.37 -53.49 -37.43
N PHE A 799 19.22 -52.49 -37.09
CA PHE A 799 19.16 -51.14 -37.62
C PHE A 799 20.56 -50.50 -37.69
N CYS A 800 20.75 -49.55 -38.61
CA CYS A 800 21.97 -48.76 -38.72
C CYS A 800 21.85 -47.39 -38.04
N ALA A 801 22.94 -46.63 -37.94
CA ALA A 801 23.03 -45.37 -37.18
C ALA A 801 22.07 -44.26 -37.67
N ASN A 802 21.56 -44.36 -38.89
CA ASN A 802 20.51 -43.50 -39.46
C ASN A 802 19.09 -44.09 -39.33
N GLY A 803 18.94 -45.19 -38.60
CA GLY A 803 17.69 -45.89 -38.33
C GLY A 803 17.17 -46.78 -39.46
N LEU A 804 17.93 -46.98 -40.53
CA LEU A 804 17.53 -47.92 -41.58
C LEU A 804 17.63 -49.36 -41.07
N PRO A 805 16.58 -50.19 -41.20
CA PRO A 805 16.65 -51.59 -40.81
C PRO A 805 17.65 -52.35 -41.69
N VAL A 806 18.41 -53.25 -41.08
CA VAL A 806 19.29 -54.20 -41.78
C VAL A 806 19.04 -55.58 -41.20
N TYR A 807 18.71 -56.52 -42.08
CA TYR A 807 18.41 -57.90 -41.70
C TYR A 807 19.44 -58.85 -42.29
N SER A 808 19.84 -59.85 -41.52
CA SER A 808 20.56 -61.02 -42.02
C SER A 808 19.57 -62.17 -42.09
N ASP A 809 19.16 -62.59 -43.28
CA ASP A 809 18.28 -63.75 -43.41
C ASP A 809 19.03 -65.02 -43.80
N SER A 810 18.71 -66.10 -43.10
CA SER A 810 18.96 -67.48 -43.54
C SER A 810 17.80 -67.94 -44.41
N ASN A 811 18.04 -68.53 -45.59
CA ASN A 811 17.12 -69.50 -46.20
C ASN A 811 17.85 -70.56 -47.06
N ASP A 812 17.47 -71.81 -46.80
CA ASP A 812 17.50 -73.11 -47.53
C ASP A 812 18.65 -73.62 -48.41
N ASN A 813 19.66 -72.84 -48.84
CA ASN A 813 20.70 -73.39 -49.74
C ASN A 813 22.14 -73.39 -49.20
N GLY A 814 22.34 -73.34 -47.88
CA GLY A 814 23.62 -73.69 -47.22
C GLY A 814 24.85 -72.81 -47.55
N ALA A 815 24.77 -71.86 -48.48
CA ALA A 815 25.84 -70.95 -48.82
C ALA A 815 25.63 -69.60 -48.14
N VAL A 816 26.23 -69.44 -46.95
CA VAL A 816 26.31 -68.17 -46.22
C VAL A 816 27.21 -67.21 -47.00
N ARG A 817 26.64 -66.26 -47.75
CA ARG A 817 27.40 -65.06 -48.14
C ARG A 817 27.32 -64.03 -47.01
N ARG A 818 28.28 -64.14 -46.10
CA ARG A 818 28.76 -63.20 -45.05
C ARG A 818 27.73 -62.42 -44.21
N ARG A 819 27.86 -62.55 -42.88
CA ARG A 819 27.34 -61.62 -41.86
C ARG A 819 27.83 -60.18 -42.12
N VAL A 820 26.95 -59.19 -42.00
CA VAL A 820 27.32 -57.78 -41.85
C VAL A 820 27.89 -57.60 -40.44
N GLY A 821 29.20 -57.36 -40.32
CA GLY A 821 29.86 -57.17 -39.03
C GLY A 821 29.57 -55.78 -38.44
N ASN A 822 29.67 -55.66 -37.11
CA ASN A 822 29.58 -54.37 -36.42
C ASN A 822 30.57 -53.34 -37.02
N GLY A 823 30.11 -52.11 -37.28
CA GLY A 823 30.89 -51.06 -37.93
C GLY A 823 30.96 -51.16 -39.46
N SER A 824 30.24 -52.11 -40.07
CA SER A 824 30.13 -52.19 -41.53
C SER A 824 29.48 -50.93 -42.07
N ARG A 825 30.13 -50.33 -43.07
CA ARG A 825 29.56 -49.25 -43.88
C ARG A 825 28.96 -49.86 -45.12
N ILE A 826 27.64 -49.79 -45.23
CA ILE A 826 26.91 -50.20 -46.43
C ILE A 826 26.64 -48.93 -47.22
N THR A 827 27.16 -48.87 -48.44
CA THR A 827 26.82 -47.79 -49.37
C THR A 827 25.69 -48.29 -50.25
N LEU A 828 24.52 -47.67 -50.16
CA LEU A 828 23.38 -48.03 -51.00
C LEU A 828 23.51 -47.29 -52.35
N HIS A 829 23.79 -48.04 -53.41
CA HIS A 829 23.86 -47.53 -54.77
C HIS A 829 22.55 -47.84 -55.51
N CYS A 830 21.64 -46.86 -55.51
CA CYS A 830 20.41 -46.86 -56.30
C CYS A 830 20.67 -46.20 -57.66
N LYS A 831 20.79 -46.95 -58.77
CA LYS A 831 21.00 -46.35 -60.10
C LYS A 831 19.80 -46.59 -61.01
N VAL A 832 19.24 -45.50 -61.56
CA VAL A 832 18.25 -45.54 -62.66
C VAL A 832 19.01 -45.57 -63.98
N HIS A 833 18.48 -46.30 -64.95
CA HIS A 833 19.07 -46.40 -66.27
C HIS A 833 19.35 -45.01 -66.89
N GLY A 834 20.60 -44.77 -67.29
CA GLY A 834 21.00 -43.54 -67.98
C GLY A 834 22.51 -43.36 -68.14
N GLU A 835 23.34 -43.86 -67.24
CA GLU A 835 24.79 -43.69 -67.34
C GLU A 835 25.54 -45.02 -67.16
N ASN A 836 26.18 -45.45 -68.25
CA ASN A 836 27.03 -46.62 -68.41
C ASN A 836 27.66 -47.20 -67.13
N GLN A 837 27.25 -48.41 -66.76
CA GLN A 837 28.02 -49.34 -65.92
C GLN A 837 27.89 -50.73 -66.55
N GLN A 838 29.01 -51.43 -66.71
CA GLN A 838 29.05 -52.80 -67.24
C GLN A 838 28.54 -53.78 -66.17
N ALA A 839 27.23 -54.00 -66.10
CA ALA A 839 26.63 -55.07 -65.29
C ALA A 839 25.89 -56.04 -66.22
N GLY A 840 26.22 -57.33 -66.11
CA GLY A 840 25.61 -58.40 -66.90
C GLY A 840 24.62 -59.24 -66.07
N PRO A 841 23.57 -59.83 -66.68
CA PRO A 841 22.62 -60.71 -66.01
C PRO A 841 23.30 -61.96 -65.45
N TYR A 842 23.13 -62.21 -64.16
CA TYR A 842 23.46 -63.51 -63.57
C TYR A 842 22.29 -64.49 -63.83
N ASN A 843 22.58 -65.58 -64.53
CA ASN A 843 21.65 -66.68 -64.85
C ASN A 843 20.40 -66.33 -65.71
N HIS A 844 20.51 -65.43 -66.69
CA HIS A 844 19.61 -65.31 -67.85
C HIS A 844 18.06 -65.21 -67.63
N TYR A 845 17.55 -65.07 -66.40
CA TYR A 845 16.11 -65.25 -66.14
C TYR A 845 15.38 -64.15 -65.38
N LYS A 846 15.98 -62.97 -65.14
CA LYS A 846 15.26 -61.86 -64.52
C LYS A 846 15.66 -60.52 -65.13
N GLU A 847 14.79 -60.01 -65.99
CA GLU A 847 14.78 -58.61 -66.42
C GLU A 847 14.13 -57.78 -65.31
N GLY A 848 14.86 -56.79 -64.84
CA GLY A 848 14.38 -55.81 -63.88
C GLY A 848 15.15 -54.51 -64.09
N ASP A 849 14.47 -53.38 -63.94
CA ASP A 849 14.98 -52.06 -64.31
C ASP A 849 15.95 -51.49 -63.25
N HIS A 850 16.24 -52.27 -62.20
CA HIS A 850 16.93 -51.84 -60.98
C HIS A 850 18.04 -52.83 -60.60
N TRP A 851 19.22 -52.31 -60.24
CA TRP A 851 20.40 -53.09 -59.88
C TRP A 851 21.02 -52.58 -58.58
N VAL A 852 21.39 -53.51 -57.69
CA VAL A 852 21.99 -53.20 -56.38
C VAL A 852 23.46 -53.64 -56.38
N GLU A 853 24.35 -52.72 -56.02
CA GLU A 853 25.77 -53.00 -55.82
C GLU A 853 26.00 -53.63 -54.44
N LEU A 854 26.65 -54.78 -54.42
CA LEU A 854 27.14 -55.43 -53.21
C LEU A 854 28.48 -54.83 -52.80
N THR A 855 28.82 -54.99 -51.52
CA THR A 855 30.06 -54.46 -50.93
C THR A 855 31.35 -55.03 -51.53
N ASP A 856 31.28 -56.12 -52.30
CA ASP A 856 32.40 -56.70 -53.05
C ASP A 856 32.51 -56.15 -54.49
N GLY A 857 31.71 -55.16 -54.86
CA GLY A 857 31.65 -54.59 -56.21
C GLY A 857 30.85 -55.43 -57.21
N GLY A 858 30.23 -56.53 -56.76
CA GLY A 858 29.29 -57.31 -57.57
C GLY A 858 27.95 -56.60 -57.70
N TRP A 859 27.26 -56.80 -58.83
CA TRP A 859 25.94 -56.21 -59.09
C TRP A 859 24.89 -57.32 -59.22
N MET A 860 23.72 -57.12 -58.60
CA MET A 860 22.59 -58.04 -58.66
C MET A 860 21.34 -57.36 -59.20
N SER A 861 20.64 -58.02 -60.13
CA SER A 861 19.38 -57.54 -60.72
C SER A 861 18.15 -57.75 -59.83
N TRP A 862 18.32 -58.45 -58.70
CA TRP A 862 17.28 -58.65 -57.70
C TRP A 862 17.92 -59.02 -56.36
N VAL A 863 17.40 -58.48 -55.26
CA VAL A 863 17.74 -58.89 -53.90
C VAL A 863 16.44 -59.22 -53.18
N TRP A 864 16.38 -60.37 -52.50
CA TRP A 864 15.32 -60.62 -51.52
C TRP A 864 15.73 -59.94 -50.22
N LEU A 865 15.13 -58.80 -49.95
CA LEU A 865 15.07 -58.26 -48.59
C LEU A 865 13.78 -58.80 -48.00
N ARG A 866 13.88 -59.73 -47.05
CA ARG A 866 12.69 -60.20 -46.34
C ARG A 866 12.31 -59.11 -45.33
N PHE A 867 11.54 -58.14 -45.82
CA PHE A 867 10.79 -57.25 -44.95
C PHE A 867 9.53 -58.03 -44.55
N ASP A 868 9.30 -58.20 -43.26
CA ASP A 868 8.04 -58.79 -42.81
C ASP A 868 6.87 -57.93 -43.35
N ASN A 869 5.87 -58.58 -43.96
CA ASN A 869 4.64 -58.01 -44.56
C ASN A 869 4.58 -57.72 -46.08
N GLY A 870 5.49 -58.26 -46.90
CA GLY A 870 5.25 -58.33 -48.35
C GLY A 870 5.69 -57.10 -49.16
N ASP A 871 6.72 -56.39 -48.70
CA ASP A 871 7.28 -55.23 -49.41
C ASP A 871 8.17 -55.61 -50.61
N ASN A 872 8.15 -54.75 -51.63
CA ASN A 872 8.81 -54.90 -52.93
C ASN A 872 9.91 -53.82 -53.12
N VAL A 873 11.07 -54.19 -53.66
CA VAL A 873 12.15 -53.24 -54.03
C VAL A 873 11.69 -52.20 -55.06
N GLU A 874 10.68 -52.52 -55.89
CA GLU A 874 10.03 -51.58 -56.82
C GLU A 874 9.24 -50.47 -56.10
N ALA A 875 8.97 -50.61 -54.80
CA ALA A 875 8.34 -49.56 -54.00
C ALA A 875 9.32 -48.43 -53.63
N ILE A 876 10.62 -48.60 -53.89
CA ILE A 876 11.62 -47.53 -53.84
C ILE A 876 11.40 -46.64 -55.07
N GLN A 877 10.29 -45.90 -55.08
CA GLN A 877 10.04 -44.92 -56.13
C GLN A 877 11.17 -43.91 -56.09
N ASN A 878 11.96 -43.88 -57.15
CA ASN A 878 13.22 -43.16 -57.22
C ASN A 878 14.33 -43.78 -56.32
N CYS A 879 14.79 -45.00 -56.59
CA CYS A 879 16.16 -45.00 -57.14
C CYS A 879 16.02 -44.16 -58.41
#